data_AF-A0A3C0YXL5-F1
#
_entry.id   AF-A0A3C0YXL5-F1
#
_cell.length_a   1.000
_cell.length_b   1.000
_cell.length_c   1.000
_cell.angle_alpha   90.00
_cell.angle_beta   90.00
_cell.angle_gamma   90.00
#
_symmetry.space_group_name_H-M   'P 1'
#
loop_
_entity.id
_entity.type
_entity.pdbx_description
1 polymer ?
#
loop_
_entity_poly.entity_id
_entity_poly.type
_entity_poly.pdbx_seq_one_letter_code
_entity_poly.pdbx_strand_id
1 'polypeptide(L)'
;MPLMPRPCVYNVAMLHVLSWLITVEALGLAAFPLAYYLFRRMPDRGFSLAKPLGILIVGYASWILGALGVVPSVQASLIVILVALACVGGWIAWRERVELQAFVVGERRALITAEAIFLVFFVAWTIFRAYDPAIDHTEQPMDHAFLNASVLATSGQPEDPWLRGETISYYYFGYWTMGAVTELSGVPTNYAYNLALALIPALAAMGIFGLVSAMVRSESRRWGHAVIGGVAAGVVLGVVGNLEGVLEFLKANAIGGQGFYDWIGIDGLDGPAVTPTESWTPNDFWWWFRATRVINTFQDGQGLDYTIEEFPFFSFILGDLHPHVSAVPFALLFLGFLWNSYRLGSSALNWRAPYTYANIGVMGLSLGGLAFTNMWDLPTYLVLHQGVVSLKTYSASGWRILPILRATEQTLPVALLAVVLYLPYYAAFSASVEGIGTVTTTTRYPHMFLVWGLPLILVGPFILAAFWRTRVGADWRRITLYSLWIGFAPYVVWLIMRSQPIGVDEGPMGRLWHVIPFTVLIALAVWSAMAFARERGPNGISFALMVATVGLGLIMGAELLYVDDSFGPPSERMNTVFKLYYQAWILLAAASGFAIYYWLAIRGALKAWKRAASTVWAAGAIVLLVGSLYYTAAAAASKSGFPDRETTLDGLAFVQQRSKAEYNAILYVRDELESDAAMLEAVGEWFDAGLISRSTGVPTVFNWPGHEIQWRGSHESLDGREADVARIYESMDPQEAGNLLAKYDVDYVYIGSRERSKYGEQGMEKFPEFMDSVFNQGDIDIYKVRK
;
A
#
# COMPACT_ATOMS: atom_id res chain seq x y z
N MET A 1 28.89 -33.07 31.99
CA MET A 1 27.89 -33.46 30.97
C MET A 1 28.02 -32.44 29.85
N PRO A 2 28.49 -32.81 28.65
CA PRO A 2 28.67 -31.83 27.58
C PRO A 2 27.29 -31.41 27.06
N LEU A 3 27.09 -30.10 26.96
CA LEU A 3 25.91 -29.47 26.37
C LEU A 3 25.69 -30.05 24.96
N MET A 4 24.54 -30.70 24.76
CA MET A 4 24.08 -31.02 23.42
C MET A 4 23.96 -29.72 22.61
N PRO A 5 24.32 -29.71 21.32
CA PRO A 5 24.09 -28.56 20.45
C PRO A 5 22.58 -28.35 20.33
N ARG A 6 22.08 -27.14 20.58
CA ARG A 6 20.66 -26.77 20.41
C ARG A 6 20.22 -27.09 18.97
N PRO A 7 19.38 -28.11 18.72
CA PRO A 7 18.64 -28.19 17.48
C PRO A 7 17.34 -27.37 17.66
N CYS A 8 16.71 -26.93 16.57
CA CYS A 8 15.28 -26.55 16.49
C CYS A 8 14.80 -25.09 16.46
N VAL A 9 15.63 -24.02 16.51
CA VAL A 9 15.07 -22.65 16.25
C VAL A 9 15.01 -22.35 14.74
N TYR A 10 16.10 -22.63 14.00
CA TYR A 10 16.15 -22.41 12.55
C TYR A 10 15.15 -23.27 11.75
N ASN A 11 14.80 -24.46 12.25
CA ASN A 11 13.90 -25.36 11.55
C ASN A 11 12.45 -24.86 11.55
N VAL A 12 12.01 -24.18 12.62
CA VAL A 12 10.61 -23.72 12.75
C VAL A 12 10.35 -22.51 11.85
N ALA A 13 11.24 -21.52 11.86
CA ALA A 13 11.11 -20.35 10.98
C ALA A 13 11.11 -20.75 9.49
N MET A 14 12.00 -21.67 9.09
CA MET A 14 12.02 -22.18 7.72
C MET A 14 10.72 -22.91 7.34
N LEU A 15 10.14 -23.69 8.25
CA LEU A 15 8.85 -24.34 8.02
C LEU A 15 7.73 -23.32 7.82
N HIS A 16 7.70 -22.23 8.60
CA HIS A 16 6.73 -21.15 8.41
C HIS A 16 6.89 -20.46 7.05
N VAL A 17 8.11 -20.14 6.64
CA VAL A 17 8.40 -19.56 5.31
C VAL A 17 7.92 -20.49 4.19
N LEU A 18 8.20 -21.79 4.29
CA LEU A 18 7.79 -22.77 3.29
C LEU A 18 6.26 -22.95 3.27
N SER A 19 5.61 -23.04 4.44
CA SER A 19 4.15 -23.15 4.53
C SER A 19 3.47 -21.93 3.89
N TRP A 20 3.94 -20.73 4.23
CA TRP A 20 3.45 -19.47 3.66
C TRP A 20 3.60 -19.45 2.13
N LEU A 21 4.79 -19.78 1.62
CA LEU A 21 5.05 -19.81 0.19
C LEU A 21 4.16 -20.83 -0.53
N ILE A 22 4.02 -22.05 0.02
CA ILE A 22 3.15 -23.10 -0.55
C ILE A 22 1.70 -22.62 -0.60
N THR A 23 1.20 -21.97 0.45
CA THR A 23 -0.15 -21.41 0.48
C THR A 23 -0.36 -20.34 -0.60
N VAL A 24 0.59 -19.42 -0.76
CA VAL A 24 0.53 -18.39 -1.81
C VAL A 24 0.58 -19.01 -3.22
N GLU A 25 1.43 -20.01 -3.43
CA GLU A 25 1.46 -20.76 -4.70
C GLU A 25 0.16 -21.50 -4.96
N ALA A 26 -0.42 -22.14 -3.94
CA ALA A 26 -1.70 -22.85 -4.06
C ALA A 26 -2.83 -21.89 -4.44
N LEU A 27 -2.91 -20.71 -3.81
CA LEU A 27 -3.87 -19.65 -4.15
C LEU A 27 -3.67 -19.18 -5.61
N GLY A 28 -2.42 -18.93 -6.01
CA GLY A 28 -2.09 -18.51 -7.37
C GLY A 28 -2.44 -19.56 -8.42
N LEU A 29 -2.11 -20.82 -8.18
CA LEU A 29 -2.39 -21.94 -9.09
C LEU A 29 -3.89 -22.23 -9.18
N ALA A 30 -4.64 -22.15 -8.08
CA ALA A 30 -6.09 -22.30 -8.08
C ALA A 30 -6.78 -21.18 -8.89
N ALA A 31 -6.29 -19.94 -8.77
CA ALA A 31 -6.82 -18.79 -9.50
C ALA A 31 -6.33 -18.69 -10.95
N PHE A 32 -5.21 -19.33 -11.31
CA PHE A 32 -4.58 -19.14 -12.62
C PHE A 32 -5.47 -19.51 -13.81
N PRO A 33 -6.22 -20.62 -13.83
CA PRO A 33 -7.13 -20.91 -14.96
C PRO A 33 -8.24 -19.86 -15.12
N LEU A 34 -8.73 -19.30 -14.01
CA LEU A 34 -9.67 -18.18 -14.06
C LEU A 34 -8.98 -16.92 -14.60
N ALA A 35 -7.77 -16.59 -14.14
CA ALA A 35 -6.96 -15.51 -14.71
C ALA A 35 -6.75 -15.71 -16.22
N TYR A 36 -6.43 -16.93 -16.66
CA TYR A 36 -6.22 -17.29 -18.06
C TYR A 36 -7.46 -17.01 -18.93
N TYR A 37 -8.65 -17.28 -18.37
CA TYR A 37 -9.93 -16.98 -19.00
C TYR A 37 -10.23 -15.47 -19.06
N LEU A 38 -9.88 -14.72 -18.02
CA LEU A 38 -10.16 -13.28 -17.87
C LEU A 38 -9.16 -12.39 -18.64
N PHE A 39 -7.87 -12.64 -18.52
CA PHE A 39 -6.79 -11.81 -19.08
C PHE A 39 -6.39 -12.22 -20.50
N ARG A 40 -7.37 -12.38 -21.38
CA ARG A 40 -7.18 -12.91 -22.76
C ARG A 40 -6.22 -12.08 -23.62
N ARG A 41 -5.99 -10.82 -23.28
CA ARG A 41 -5.14 -9.89 -24.04
C ARG A 41 -3.79 -9.62 -23.37
N MET A 42 -3.54 -10.18 -22.18
CA MET A 42 -2.21 -10.21 -21.61
C MET A 42 -1.40 -11.37 -22.22
N PRO A 43 -0.13 -11.16 -22.59
CA PRO A 43 0.67 -12.22 -23.19
C PRO A 43 0.93 -13.41 -22.26
N ASP A 44 0.98 -13.19 -20.95
CA ASP A 44 1.12 -14.23 -19.91
C ASP A 44 -0.25 -14.71 -19.39
N ARG A 45 -1.35 -14.25 -20.00
CA ARG A 45 -2.72 -14.61 -19.63
C ARG A 45 -3.04 -14.38 -18.14
N GLY A 46 -2.41 -13.38 -17.53
CA GLY A 46 -2.65 -13.01 -16.14
C GLY A 46 -1.96 -13.90 -15.11
N PHE A 47 -1.00 -14.74 -15.52
CA PHE A 47 -0.17 -15.51 -14.59
C PHE A 47 0.49 -14.62 -13.53
N SER A 48 1.03 -13.47 -13.94
CA SER A 48 1.67 -12.50 -13.03
C SER A 48 0.72 -11.86 -12.02
N LEU A 49 -0.60 -12.04 -12.19
CA LEU A 49 -1.65 -11.47 -11.36
C LEU A 49 -2.50 -12.56 -10.69
N ALA A 50 -2.17 -13.84 -10.89
CA ALA A 50 -2.96 -14.96 -10.39
C ALA A 50 -2.89 -15.07 -8.86
N LYS A 51 -1.71 -14.85 -8.27
CA LYS A 51 -1.51 -14.82 -6.81
C LYS A 51 -2.37 -13.75 -6.10
N PRO A 52 -2.32 -12.44 -6.46
CA PRO A 52 -3.19 -11.45 -5.85
C PRO A 52 -4.68 -11.68 -6.17
N LEU A 53 -5.01 -12.23 -7.35
CA LEU A 53 -6.40 -12.60 -7.67
C LEU A 53 -6.92 -13.71 -6.74
N GLY A 54 -6.10 -14.74 -6.47
CA GLY A 54 -6.45 -15.83 -5.55
C GLY A 54 -6.67 -15.34 -4.13
N ILE A 55 -5.75 -14.51 -3.62
CA ILE A 55 -5.86 -13.88 -2.29
C ILE A 55 -7.14 -13.04 -2.21
N LEU A 56 -7.43 -12.22 -3.21
CA LEU A 56 -8.64 -11.39 -3.27
C LEU A 56 -9.92 -12.24 -3.25
N ILE A 57 -10.01 -13.28 -4.09
CA ILE A 57 -11.22 -14.10 -4.19
C ILE A 57 -11.48 -14.85 -2.88
N VAL A 58 -10.45 -15.48 -2.31
CA VAL A 58 -10.60 -16.25 -1.08
C VAL A 58 -10.89 -15.33 0.11
N GLY A 59 -10.15 -14.23 0.25
CA GLY A 59 -10.36 -13.24 1.30
C GLY A 59 -11.72 -12.55 1.20
N TYR A 60 -12.17 -12.20 0.00
CA TYR A 60 -13.52 -11.65 -0.19
C TYR A 60 -14.60 -12.67 0.16
N ALA A 61 -14.47 -13.91 -0.31
CA ALA A 61 -15.46 -14.94 -0.06
C ALA A 61 -15.59 -15.24 1.44
N SER A 62 -14.48 -15.32 2.18
CA SER A 62 -14.55 -15.51 3.64
C SER A 62 -15.15 -14.30 4.34
N TRP A 63 -14.79 -13.08 3.90
CA TRP A 63 -15.33 -11.84 4.45
C TRP A 63 -16.84 -11.74 4.27
N ILE A 64 -17.34 -11.86 3.03
CA ILE A 64 -18.76 -11.64 2.74
C ILE A 64 -19.63 -12.75 3.32
N LEU A 65 -19.17 -14.00 3.30
CA LEU A 65 -19.91 -15.11 3.90
C LEU A 65 -19.98 -14.97 5.43
N GLY A 66 -18.90 -14.51 6.06
CA GLY A 66 -18.88 -14.19 7.49
C GLY A 66 -19.73 -12.97 7.84
N ALA A 67 -19.66 -11.89 7.06
CA ALA A 67 -20.45 -10.66 7.27
C ALA A 67 -21.96 -10.91 7.14
N LEU A 68 -22.35 -11.85 6.27
CA LEU A 68 -23.75 -12.27 6.09
C LEU A 68 -24.19 -13.38 7.07
N GLY A 69 -23.30 -13.86 7.94
CA GLY A 69 -23.59 -14.94 8.89
C GLY A 69 -23.88 -16.30 8.23
N VAL A 70 -23.41 -16.53 7.00
CA VAL A 70 -23.67 -17.78 6.26
C VAL A 70 -22.72 -18.89 6.71
N VAL A 71 -21.44 -18.58 6.83
CA VAL A 71 -20.38 -19.50 7.26
C VAL A 71 -19.36 -18.73 8.10
N PRO A 72 -18.90 -19.25 9.25
CA PRO A 72 -17.85 -18.59 10.02
C PRO A 72 -16.53 -18.56 9.25
N SER A 73 -15.78 -17.47 9.37
CA SER A 73 -14.46 -17.30 8.75
C SER A 73 -13.36 -17.99 9.57
N VAL A 74 -13.36 -19.32 9.55
CA VAL A 74 -12.33 -20.16 10.19
C VAL A 74 -11.51 -20.91 9.13
N GLN A 75 -10.36 -21.47 9.52
CA GLN A 75 -9.49 -22.25 8.64
C GLN A 75 -10.23 -23.26 7.76
N ALA A 76 -11.18 -24.03 8.33
CA ALA A 76 -11.94 -25.03 7.58
C ALA A 76 -12.76 -24.41 6.42
N SER A 77 -13.41 -23.27 6.68
CA SER A 77 -14.18 -22.53 5.68
C SER A 77 -13.28 -21.97 4.58
N LEU A 78 -12.11 -21.44 4.95
CA LEU A 78 -11.10 -20.95 4.00
C LEU A 78 -10.59 -22.08 3.09
N ILE A 79 -10.32 -23.26 3.64
CA ILE A 79 -9.91 -24.45 2.86
C ILE A 79 -11.03 -24.83 1.87
N VAL A 80 -12.29 -24.86 2.31
CA VAL A 80 -13.43 -25.17 1.44
C VAL A 80 -13.56 -24.14 0.31
N ILE A 81 -13.41 -22.85 0.60
CA ILE A 81 -13.42 -21.77 -0.39
C ILE A 81 -12.26 -21.95 -1.39
N LEU A 82 -11.05 -22.25 -0.92
CA LEU A 82 -9.90 -22.51 -1.77
C LEU A 82 -10.12 -23.73 -2.67
N VAL A 83 -10.67 -24.83 -2.12
CA VAL A 83 -11.03 -26.02 -2.89
C VAL A 83 -12.11 -25.71 -3.92
N ALA A 84 -13.11 -24.90 -3.58
CA ALA A 84 -14.13 -24.46 -4.53
C ALA A 84 -13.52 -23.65 -5.68
N LEU A 85 -12.60 -22.72 -5.38
CA LEU A 85 -11.84 -21.98 -6.38
C LEU A 85 -11.00 -22.93 -7.25
N ALA A 86 -10.30 -23.89 -6.65
CA ALA A 86 -9.51 -24.90 -7.36
C ALA A 86 -10.38 -25.81 -8.24
N CYS A 87 -11.60 -26.16 -7.82
CA CYS A 87 -12.56 -26.92 -8.62
C CYS A 87 -13.04 -26.12 -9.83
N VAL A 88 -13.39 -24.84 -9.65
CA VAL A 88 -13.75 -23.94 -10.76
C VAL A 88 -12.57 -23.78 -11.71
N GLY A 89 -11.38 -23.50 -11.18
CA GLY A 89 -10.15 -23.40 -11.95
C GLY A 89 -9.83 -24.68 -12.71
N GLY A 90 -9.93 -25.84 -12.06
CA GLY A 90 -9.72 -27.16 -12.64
C GLY A 90 -10.72 -27.48 -13.74
N TRP A 91 -11.98 -27.09 -13.59
CA TRP A 91 -13.00 -27.22 -14.65
C TRP A 91 -12.65 -26.36 -15.88
N ILE A 92 -12.24 -25.09 -15.67
CA ILE A 92 -11.78 -24.22 -16.76
C ILE A 92 -10.56 -24.82 -17.44
N ALA A 93 -9.56 -25.24 -16.67
CA ALA A 93 -8.33 -25.86 -17.16
C ALA A 93 -8.62 -27.15 -17.95
N TRP A 94 -9.58 -27.97 -17.52
CA TRP A 94 -10.00 -29.18 -18.23
C TRP A 94 -10.65 -28.87 -19.57
N ARG A 95 -11.51 -27.84 -19.63
CA ARG A 95 -12.17 -27.42 -20.88
C ARG A 95 -11.18 -26.86 -21.90
N GLU A 96 -10.19 -26.11 -21.44
CA GLU A 96 -9.19 -25.42 -22.27
C GLU A 96 -7.83 -26.15 -22.26
N ARG A 97 -7.79 -27.45 -21.92
CA ARG A 97 -6.53 -28.17 -21.59
C ARG A 97 -5.51 -28.17 -22.71
N VAL A 98 -5.97 -28.24 -23.96
CA VAL A 98 -5.10 -28.28 -25.15
C VAL A 98 -4.46 -26.91 -25.36
N GLU A 99 -5.28 -25.86 -25.31
CA GLU A 99 -4.85 -24.47 -25.44
C GLU A 99 -3.95 -24.05 -24.27
N LEU A 100 -4.30 -24.45 -23.05
CA LEU A 100 -3.54 -24.14 -21.84
C LEU A 100 -2.17 -24.83 -21.85
N GLN A 101 -2.10 -26.11 -22.23
CA GLN A 101 -0.83 -26.81 -22.36
C GLN A 101 0.06 -26.16 -23.43
N ALA A 102 -0.50 -25.84 -24.60
CA ALA A 102 0.22 -25.16 -25.67
C ALA A 102 0.71 -23.76 -25.21
N PHE A 103 -0.12 -23.03 -24.47
CA PHE A 103 0.23 -21.75 -23.88
C PHE A 103 1.40 -21.87 -22.90
N VAL A 104 1.32 -22.78 -21.92
CA VAL A 104 2.39 -22.97 -20.92
C VAL A 104 3.70 -23.30 -21.60
N VAL A 105 3.71 -24.18 -22.60
CA VAL A 105 4.91 -24.54 -23.35
C VAL A 105 5.46 -23.36 -24.16
N GLY A 106 4.57 -22.57 -24.78
CA GLY A 106 4.92 -21.43 -25.63
C GLY A 106 5.42 -20.21 -24.85
N GLU A 107 4.83 -19.93 -23.70
CA GLU A 107 5.11 -18.75 -22.87
C GLU A 107 5.95 -19.08 -21.63
N ARG A 108 6.50 -20.30 -21.52
CA ARG A 108 7.31 -20.76 -20.38
C ARG A 108 8.40 -19.77 -19.93
N ARG A 109 9.02 -19.05 -20.87
CA ARG A 109 10.04 -18.05 -20.56
C ARG A 109 9.45 -16.91 -19.74
N ALA A 110 8.28 -16.41 -20.14
CA ALA A 110 7.59 -15.35 -19.41
C ALA A 110 7.11 -15.82 -18.04
N LEU A 111 6.54 -17.03 -17.97
CA LEU A 111 6.07 -17.62 -16.70
C LEU A 111 7.22 -17.82 -15.71
N ILE A 112 8.32 -18.44 -16.15
CA ILE A 112 9.52 -18.66 -15.31
C ILE A 112 10.16 -17.34 -14.91
N THR A 113 10.23 -16.35 -15.80
CA THR A 113 10.80 -15.03 -15.43
C THR A 113 9.91 -14.31 -14.41
N ALA A 114 8.58 -14.33 -14.57
CA ALA A 114 7.66 -13.74 -13.60
C ALA A 114 7.80 -14.41 -12.22
N GLU A 115 7.88 -15.74 -12.20
CA GLU A 115 8.07 -16.52 -10.98
C GLU A 115 9.43 -16.29 -10.33
N ALA A 116 10.50 -16.21 -11.12
CA ALA A 116 11.83 -15.88 -10.61
C ALA A 116 11.88 -14.48 -9.99
N ILE A 117 11.19 -13.49 -10.59
CA ILE A 117 11.08 -12.14 -10.01
C ILE A 117 10.35 -12.18 -8.67
N PHE A 118 9.22 -12.89 -8.61
CA PHE A 118 8.48 -13.10 -7.35
C PHE A 118 9.38 -13.71 -6.28
N LEU A 119 10.04 -14.83 -6.56
CA LEU A 119 10.88 -15.53 -5.60
C LEU A 119 12.09 -14.70 -5.17
N VAL A 120 12.74 -13.98 -6.09
CA VAL A 120 13.88 -13.12 -5.75
C VAL A 120 13.46 -12.01 -4.78
N PHE A 121 12.35 -11.33 -5.05
CA PHE A 121 11.85 -10.29 -4.14
C PHE A 121 11.36 -10.88 -2.82
N PHE A 122 10.63 -11.98 -2.84
CA PHE A 122 10.12 -12.62 -1.64
C PHE A 122 11.26 -13.05 -0.72
N VAL A 123 12.30 -13.72 -1.27
CA VAL A 123 13.47 -14.14 -0.49
C VAL A 123 14.26 -12.94 0.01
N ALA A 124 14.50 -11.92 -0.83
CA ALA A 124 15.24 -10.73 -0.42
C ALA A 124 14.55 -10.00 0.74
N TRP A 125 13.24 -9.79 0.66
CA TRP A 125 12.48 -9.13 1.72
C TRP A 125 12.29 -10.01 2.96
N THR A 126 12.15 -11.33 2.79
CA THR A 126 12.14 -12.26 3.94
C THR A 126 13.47 -12.20 4.69
N ILE A 127 14.60 -12.15 3.98
CA ILE A 127 15.92 -11.97 4.60
C ILE A 127 15.99 -10.63 5.31
N PHE A 128 15.57 -9.54 4.66
CA PHE A 128 15.57 -8.21 5.29
C PHE A 128 14.74 -8.19 6.59
N ARG A 129 13.50 -8.68 6.55
CA ARG A 129 12.64 -8.77 7.74
C ARG A 129 13.18 -9.72 8.80
N ALA A 130 14.00 -10.71 8.43
CA ALA A 130 14.64 -11.56 9.43
C ALA A 130 15.69 -10.80 10.28
N TYR A 131 16.28 -9.72 9.76
CA TYR A 131 17.21 -8.85 10.50
C TYR A 131 16.51 -7.69 11.24
N ASP A 132 15.31 -7.32 10.78
CA ASP A 132 14.45 -6.32 11.43
C ASP A 132 13.04 -6.87 11.66
N PRO A 133 12.84 -7.82 12.59
CA PRO A 133 11.55 -8.46 12.76
C PRO A 133 10.60 -7.73 13.71
N ALA A 134 11.11 -6.85 14.58
CA ALA A 134 10.36 -6.29 15.69
C ALA A 134 9.11 -5.52 15.24
N ILE A 135 8.01 -5.74 15.97
CA ILE A 135 6.72 -5.05 15.81
C ILE A 135 6.55 -4.11 17.02
N ASP A 136 7.34 -3.04 17.06
CA ASP A 136 7.55 -2.25 18.28
C ASP A 136 7.59 -0.73 18.08
N HIS A 137 7.53 -0.25 16.84
CA HIS A 137 7.60 1.17 16.51
C HIS A 137 6.45 1.60 15.61
N THR A 138 6.30 2.92 15.47
CA THR A 138 5.28 3.56 14.62
C THR A 138 3.90 2.93 14.83
N GLU A 139 3.22 2.54 13.75
CA GLU A 139 1.88 1.94 13.79
C GLU A 139 1.92 0.41 13.66
N GLN A 140 3.10 -0.23 13.69
CA GLN A 140 3.21 -1.69 13.63
C GLN A 140 2.42 -2.40 14.73
N PRO A 141 2.42 -1.91 15.99
CA PRO A 141 1.51 -2.40 17.03
C PRO A 141 0.04 -2.48 16.60
N MET A 142 -0.49 -1.42 15.96
CA MET A 142 -1.87 -1.35 15.47
C MET A 142 -2.09 -2.33 14.33
N ASP A 143 -1.20 -2.35 13.36
CA ASP A 143 -1.32 -3.26 12.22
C ASP A 143 -1.33 -4.73 12.67
N HIS A 144 -0.53 -5.06 13.68
CA HIS A 144 -0.52 -6.40 14.27
C HIS A 144 -1.79 -6.68 15.08
N ALA A 145 -2.33 -5.69 15.80
CA ALA A 145 -3.62 -5.79 16.47
C ALA A 145 -4.73 -6.14 15.47
N PHE A 146 -4.84 -5.40 14.36
CA PHE A 146 -5.84 -5.61 13.33
C PHE A 146 -5.64 -6.90 12.53
N LEU A 147 -4.40 -7.34 12.33
CA LEU A 147 -4.12 -8.67 11.77
C LEU A 147 -4.62 -9.78 12.71
N ASN A 148 -4.32 -9.70 14.01
CA ASN A 148 -4.80 -10.68 14.97
C ASN A 148 -6.33 -10.68 15.08
N ALA A 149 -6.96 -9.50 15.15
CA ALA A 149 -8.42 -9.36 15.15
C ALA A 149 -9.04 -10.03 13.92
N SER A 150 -8.44 -9.83 12.74
CA SER A 150 -8.91 -10.44 11.49
C SER A 150 -8.75 -11.96 11.46
N VAL A 151 -7.75 -12.50 12.15
CA VAL A 151 -7.52 -13.95 12.28
C VAL A 151 -8.48 -14.58 13.28
N LEU A 152 -8.75 -13.91 14.41
CA LEU A 152 -9.69 -14.38 15.43
C LEU A 152 -11.16 -14.25 15.00
N ALA A 153 -11.48 -13.27 14.15
CA ALA A 153 -12.85 -12.97 13.79
C ALA A 153 -13.54 -14.10 13.02
N THR A 154 -14.63 -14.62 13.58
CA THR A 154 -15.50 -15.58 12.90
C THR A 154 -16.51 -14.92 11.96
N SER A 155 -16.76 -13.62 12.12
CA SER A 155 -17.66 -12.81 11.27
C SER A 155 -16.83 -11.85 10.41
N GLY A 156 -17.43 -11.33 9.33
CA GLY A 156 -16.77 -10.34 8.46
C GLY A 156 -16.74 -8.92 9.06
N GLN A 157 -16.88 -8.80 10.38
CA GLN A 157 -16.82 -7.57 11.15
C GLN A 157 -15.94 -7.83 12.39
N PRO A 158 -14.61 -7.81 12.22
CA PRO A 158 -13.70 -8.03 13.34
C PRO A 158 -13.97 -7.01 14.44
N GLU A 159 -14.00 -7.51 15.67
CA GLU A 159 -14.08 -6.67 16.86
C GLU A 159 -12.78 -5.87 17.02
N ASP A 160 -12.91 -4.64 17.50
CA ASP A 160 -11.78 -3.77 17.74
C ASP A 160 -10.97 -4.26 18.96
N PRO A 161 -9.68 -4.61 18.79
CA PRO A 161 -8.83 -5.03 19.91
C PRO A 161 -8.73 -4.01 21.03
N TRP A 162 -8.97 -2.74 20.73
CA TRP A 162 -8.83 -1.63 21.68
C TRP A 162 -10.15 -0.99 22.07
N LEU A 163 -11.28 -1.53 21.63
CA LEU A 163 -12.58 -1.00 21.99
C LEU A 163 -13.65 -2.11 22.07
N ARG A 164 -13.69 -2.82 23.20
CA ARG A 164 -14.64 -3.91 23.48
C ARG A 164 -16.08 -3.52 23.14
N GLY A 165 -16.73 -4.38 22.35
CA GLY A 165 -18.11 -4.23 21.88
C GLY A 165 -18.27 -3.46 20.57
N GLU A 166 -17.19 -2.89 20.03
CA GLU A 166 -17.21 -2.12 18.78
C GLU A 166 -16.46 -2.86 17.66
N THR A 167 -16.84 -2.61 16.41
CA THR A 167 -16.10 -3.14 15.25
C THR A 167 -14.99 -2.18 14.85
N ILE A 168 -13.95 -2.70 14.19
CA ILE A 168 -12.85 -1.88 13.67
C ILE A 168 -13.40 -0.83 12.69
N SER A 169 -13.25 0.45 13.02
CA SER A 169 -13.65 1.59 12.17
C SER A 169 -12.51 2.08 11.29
N TYR A 170 -11.85 1.16 10.58
CA TYR A 170 -10.67 1.44 9.76
C TYR A 170 -10.64 0.57 8.49
N TYR A 171 -9.68 0.80 7.59
CA TYR A 171 -9.55 0.07 6.31
C TYR A 171 -9.02 -1.37 6.49
N TYR A 172 -9.78 -2.24 7.15
CA TYR A 172 -9.24 -3.51 7.64
C TYR A 172 -9.13 -4.64 6.60
N PHE A 173 -9.60 -4.46 5.37
CA PHE A 173 -9.63 -5.54 4.37
C PHE A 173 -8.24 -6.04 3.98
N GLY A 174 -7.22 -5.18 4.02
CA GLY A 174 -5.82 -5.59 3.83
C GLY A 174 -5.41 -6.63 4.86
N TYR A 175 -5.64 -6.35 6.15
CA TYR A 175 -5.39 -7.30 7.24
C TYR A 175 -6.27 -8.54 7.11
N TRP A 176 -7.53 -8.41 6.71
CA TRP A 176 -8.41 -9.56 6.47
C TRP A 176 -7.86 -10.52 5.42
N THR A 177 -7.40 -10.00 4.27
CA THR A 177 -6.84 -10.85 3.22
C THR A 177 -5.53 -11.50 3.63
N MET A 178 -4.67 -10.82 4.40
CA MET A 178 -3.45 -11.41 4.95
C MET A 178 -3.74 -12.37 6.11
N GLY A 179 -4.79 -12.12 6.90
CA GLY A 179 -5.32 -13.02 7.93
C GLY A 179 -5.81 -14.33 7.33
N ALA A 180 -6.51 -14.27 6.19
CA ALA A 180 -6.90 -15.48 5.45
C ALA A 180 -5.69 -16.32 4.98
N VAL A 181 -4.60 -15.68 4.54
CA VAL A 181 -3.34 -16.38 4.19
C VAL A 181 -2.67 -16.96 5.43
N THR A 182 -2.70 -16.23 6.54
CA THR A 182 -2.19 -16.64 7.86
C THR A 182 -2.89 -17.91 8.34
N GLU A 183 -4.22 -17.90 8.39
CA GLU A 183 -5.08 -19.04 8.74
C GLU A 183 -4.84 -20.24 7.82
N LEU A 184 -4.84 -20.04 6.50
CA LEU A 184 -4.61 -21.13 5.53
C LEU A 184 -3.22 -21.76 5.64
N SER A 185 -2.20 -20.98 6.01
CA SER A 185 -0.83 -21.46 6.15
C SER A 185 -0.53 -22.05 7.53
N GLY A 186 -1.39 -21.82 8.53
CA GLY A 186 -1.16 -22.21 9.92
C GLY A 186 0.08 -21.55 10.53
N VAL A 187 0.48 -20.39 10.01
CA VAL A 187 1.62 -19.62 10.53
C VAL A 187 1.13 -18.70 11.64
N PRO A 188 1.79 -18.67 12.81
CA PRO A 188 1.42 -17.73 13.88
C PRO A 188 1.54 -16.27 13.42
N THR A 189 0.66 -15.39 13.89
CA THR A 189 0.55 -13.98 13.48
C THR A 189 1.84 -13.19 13.66
N ASN A 190 2.60 -13.45 14.73
CA ASN A 190 3.91 -12.84 14.99
C ASN A 190 4.97 -13.17 13.93
N TYR A 191 4.83 -14.27 13.18
CA TYR A 191 5.66 -14.59 12.01
C TYR A 191 5.00 -14.11 10.71
N ALA A 192 3.69 -14.30 10.60
CA ALA A 192 2.92 -13.96 9.42
C ALA A 192 2.97 -12.46 9.08
N TYR A 193 3.04 -11.59 10.08
CA TYR A 193 3.21 -10.15 9.90
C TYR A 193 4.44 -9.82 9.04
N ASN A 194 5.60 -10.37 9.41
CA ASN A 194 6.85 -10.18 8.65
C ASN A 194 6.83 -10.86 7.27
N LEU A 195 6.14 -12.00 7.15
CA LEU A 195 5.97 -12.68 5.86
C LEU A 195 5.01 -11.94 4.92
N ALA A 196 3.98 -11.27 5.45
CA ALA A 196 3.08 -10.42 4.68
C ALA A 196 3.84 -9.20 4.12
N LEU A 197 4.68 -8.56 4.94
CA LEU A 197 5.56 -7.47 4.51
C LEU A 197 6.58 -7.92 3.45
N ALA A 198 7.01 -9.18 3.46
CA ALA A 198 7.85 -9.73 2.39
C ALA A 198 7.06 -10.12 1.12
N LEU A 199 5.80 -10.54 1.28
CA LEU A 199 4.93 -10.96 0.20
C LEU A 199 4.49 -9.79 -0.69
N ILE A 200 4.11 -8.67 -0.09
CA ILE A 200 3.60 -7.48 -0.80
C ILE A 200 4.57 -7.00 -1.90
N PRO A 201 5.86 -6.68 -1.62
CA PRO A 201 6.80 -6.26 -2.65
C PRO A 201 7.06 -7.33 -3.70
N ALA A 202 6.99 -8.62 -3.34
CA ALA A 202 7.15 -9.73 -4.27
C ALA A 202 5.98 -9.83 -5.28
N LEU A 203 4.74 -9.74 -4.79
CA LEU A 203 3.56 -9.68 -5.64
C LEU A 203 3.56 -8.42 -6.51
N ALA A 204 4.01 -7.30 -5.96
CA ALA A 204 4.12 -6.04 -6.67
C ALA A 204 5.12 -6.12 -7.84
N ALA A 205 6.32 -6.65 -7.59
CA ALA A 205 7.36 -6.84 -8.60
C ALA A 205 6.90 -7.78 -9.73
N MET A 206 6.24 -8.90 -9.39
CA MET A 206 5.67 -9.84 -10.36
C MET A 206 4.56 -9.18 -11.19
N GLY A 207 3.62 -8.49 -10.54
CA GLY A 207 2.47 -7.86 -11.19
C GLY A 207 2.87 -6.74 -12.14
N ILE A 208 3.76 -5.83 -11.71
CA ILE A 208 4.24 -4.73 -12.57
C ILE A 208 5.10 -5.23 -13.72
N PHE A 209 5.89 -6.30 -13.50
CA PHE A 209 6.63 -6.97 -14.57
C PHE A 209 5.68 -7.48 -15.66
N GLY A 210 4.61 -8.18 -15.28
CA GLY A 210 3.63 -8.70 -16.24
C GLY A 210 2.90 -7.60 -17.00
N LEU A 211 2.46 -6.53 -16.31
CA LEU A 211 1.81 -5.37 -16.91
C LEU A 211 2.72 -4.68 -17.95
N VAL A 212 3.94 -4.31 -17.55
CA VAL A 212 4.87 -3.58 -18.45
C VAL A 212 5.39 -4.49 -19.56
N SER A 213 5.64 -5.78 -19.28
CA SER A 213 5.96 -6.76 -20.32
C SER A 213 4.85 -6.85 -21.36
N ALA A 214 3.58 -6.81 -20.94
CA ALA A 214 2.44 -6.81 -21.85
C ALA A 214 2.41 -5.55 -22.73
N MET A 215 2.63 -4.37 -22.14
CA MET A 215 2.73 -3.11 -22.86
C MET A 215 3.87 -3.13 -23.89
N VAL A 216 5.06 -3.57 -23.49
CA VAL A 216 6.24 -3.62 -24.36
C VAL A 216 6.06 -4.63 -25.50
N ARG A 217 5.51 -5.82 -25.22
CA ARG A 217 5.24 -6.86 -26.23
C ARG A 217 4.22 -6.43 -27.28
N SER A 218 3.41 -5.42 -26.98
CA SER A 218 2.50 -4.83 -27.95
C SER A 218 3.22 -3.96 -29.00
N GLU A 219 4.43 -3.49 -28.69
CA GLU A 219 5.26 -2.63 -29.55
C GLU A 219 6.49 -3.36 -30.13
N SER A 220 7.00 -4.38 -29.42
CA SER A 220 8.20 -5.12 -29.81
C SER A 220 8.00 -6.62 -29.70
N ARG A 221 8.48 -7.36 -30.72
CA ARG A 221 8.54 -8.83 -30.67
C ARG A 221 9.75 -9.38 -29.91
N ARG A 222 10.69 -8.53 -29.50
CA ARG A 222 11.93 -8.96 -28.83
C ARG A 222 11.68 -9.15 -27.35
N TRP A 223 11.81 -10.39 -26.87
CA TRP A 223 11.65 -10.75 -25.46
C TRP A 223 12.52 -9.90 -24.52
N GLY A 224 13.79 -9.65 -24.89
CA GLY A 224 14.70 -8.86 -24.06
C GLY A 224 14.21 -7.45 -23.76
N HIS A 225 13.46 -6.81 -24.66
CA HIS A 225 12.85 -5.51 -24.38
C HIS A 225 11.76 -5.59 -23.31
N ALA A 226 10.94 -6.65 -23.35
CA ALA A 226 9.89 -6.86 -22.36
C ALA A 226 10.50 -7.10 -20.97
N VAL A 227 11.56 -7.93 -20.91
CA VAL A 227 12.29 -8.18 -19.66
C VAL A 227 12.90 -6.89 -19.10
N ILE A 228 13.64 -6.12 -19.92
CA ILE A 228 14.27 -4.88 -19.45
C ILE A 228 13.20 -3.88 -18.96
N GLY A 229 12.12 -3.68 -19.70
CA GLY A 229 11.07 -2.76 -19.31
C GLY A 229 10.36 -3.19 -18.02
N GLY A 230 10.00 -4.47 -17.92
CA GLY A 230 9.33 -5.03 -16.74
C GLY A 230 10.20 -5.02 -15.49
N VAL A 231 11.47 -5.45 -15.60
CA VAL A 231 12.42 -5.41 -14.47
C VAL A 231 12.70 -3.98 -14.04
N ALA A 232 12.88 -3.05 -14.99
CA ALA A 232 13.09 -1.65 -14.65
C ALA A 232 11.88 -1.05 -13.91
N ALA A 233 10.66 -1.41 -14.28
CA ALA A 233 9.47 -0.99 -13.54
C ALA A 233 9.45 -1.55 -12.10
N GLY A 234 9.79 -2.83 -11.93
CA GLY A 234 9.90 -3.45 -10.60
C GLY A 234 10.97 -2.79 -9.72
N VAL A 235 12.13 -2.43 -10.30
CA VAL A 235 13.20 -1.70 -9.60
C VAL A 235 12.74 -0.30 -9.19
N VAL A 236 12.11 0.46 -10.09
CA VAL A 236 11.61 1.81 -9.77
C VAL A 236 10.51 1.75 -8.71
N LEU A 237 9.66 0.72 -8.74
CA LEU A 237 8.58 0.55 -7.77
C LEU A 237 9.13 0.17 -6.39
N GLY A 238 9.90 -0.92 -6.29
CA GLY A 238 10.17 -1.59 -5.01
C GLY A 238 11.61 -1.56 -4.52
N VAL A 239 12.51 -0.84 -5.20
CA VAL A 239 13.92 -0.74 -4.80
C VAL A 239 14.36 0.70 -4.70
N VAL A 240 14.01 1.54 -5.68
CA VAL A 240 14.46 2.93 -5.76
C VAL A 240 13.84 3.79 -4.64
N GLY A 241 14.68 4.56 -3.95
CA GLY A 241 14.25 5.66 -3.08
C GLY A 241 14.22 7.02 -3.77
N ASN A 242 13.77 8.05 -3.06
CA ASN A 242 13.89 9.43 -3.54
C ASN A 242 15.35 9.94 -3.42
N LEU A 243 15.59 11.20 -3.80
CA LEU A 243 16.95 11.78 -3.83
C LEU A 243 17.37 12.43 -2.51
N GLU A 244 16.52 12.42 -1.47
CA GLU A 244 16.86 13.00 -0.16
C GLU A 244 18.08 12.31 0.44
N GLY A 245 18.22 10.99 0.28
CA GLY A 245 19.39 10.26 0.79
C GLY A 245 20.72 10.76 0.23
N VAL A 246 20.74 11.44 -0.92
CA VAL A 246 21.96 12.12 -1.40
C VAL A 246 22.35 13.26 -0.46
N LEU A 247 21.39 14.00 0.07
CA LEU A 247 21.64 15.07 1.03
C LEU A 247 22.15 14.51 2.37
N GLU A 248 21.65 13.35 2.79
CA GLU A 248 22.15 12.65 3.97
C GLU A 248 23.59 12.17 3.80
N PHE A 249 23.94 11.70 2.60
CA PHE A 249 25.35 11.43 2.26
C PHE A 249 26.21 12.69 2.38
N LEU A 250 25.76 13.81 1.83
CA LEU A 250 26.50 15.08 1.87
C LEU A 250 26.66 15.55 3.32
N LYS A 251 25.58 15.53 4.11
CA LYS A 251 25.59 15.90 5.53
C LYS A 251 26.58 15.05 6.31
N ALA A 252 26.46 13.73 6.21
CA ALA A 252 27.32 12.79 6.93
C ALA A 252 28.80 12.94 6.58
N ASN A 253 29.14 13.42 5.38
CA ASN A 253 30.53 13.64 4.93
C ASN A 253 31.01 15.10 5.09
N ALA A 254 30.30 15.93 5.85
CA ALA A 254 30.60 17.34 6.04
C ALA A 254 30.71 18.14 4.71
N ILE A 255 29.90 17.79 3.71
CA ILE A 255 29.87 18.43 2.40
C ILE A 255 28.73 19.46 2.35
N GLY A 256 29.01 20.65 1.83
CA GLY A 256 28.06 21.77 1.77
C GLY A 256 28.23 22.70 2.97
N GLY A 257 28.06 24.01 2.76
CA GLY A 257 28.09 25.00 3.85
C GLY A 257 26.72 25.17 4.51
N GLN A 258 26.67 25.80 5.69
CA GLN A 258 25.43 26.06 6.44
C GLN A 258 24.33 26.68 5.56
N GLY A 259 24.67 27.72 4.78
CA GLY A 259 23.71 28.39 3.90
C GLY A 259 23.10 27.49 2.80
N PHE A 260 23.72 26.36 2.44
CA PHE A 260 23.10 25.38 1.55
C PHE A 260 21.99 24.61 2.26
N TYR A 261 22.21 24.20 3.50
CA TYR A 261 21.22 23.50 4.32
C TYR A 261 20.08 24.43 4.75
N ASP A 262 20.41 25.67 5.12
CA ASP A 262 19.40 26.71 5.38
C ASP A 262 18.56 26.98 4.11
N TRP A 263 19.20 26.98 2.94
CA TRP A 263 18.48 27.16 1.67
C TRP A 263 17.63 25.94 1.32
N ILE A 264 18.12 24.71 1.47
CA ILE A 264 17.31 23.53 1.13
C ILE A 264 16.14 23.37 2.11
N GLY A 265 16.32 23.71 3.38
CA GLY A 265 15.26 23.82 4.40
C GLY A 265 14.43 22.55 4.50
N ILE A 266 15.03 21.46 4.97
CA ILE A 266 14.35 20.18 5.25
C ILE A 266 14.41 19.95 6.77
N ASP A 267 13.30 19.54 7.37
CA ASP A 267 13.20 19.29 8.81
C ASP A 267 14.29 18.32 9.31
N GLY A 268 15.09 18.76 10.29
CA GLY A 268 16.16 17.97 10.91
C GLY A 268 17.43 17.79 10.06
N LEU A 269 17.53 18.50 8.92
CA LEU A 269 18.73 18.57 8.09
C LEU A 269 19.46 19.91 8.30
N ASP A 270 19.84 20.19 9.56
CA ASP A 270 20.23 21.52 10.04
C ASP A 270 21.64 21.99 9.64
N GLY A 271 22.40 21.22 8.87
CA GLY A 271 23.76 21.59 8.49
C GLY A 271 24.67 20.39 8.19
N PRO A 272 25.91 20.64 7.72
CA PRO A 272 26.90 19.59 7.54
C PRO A 272 27.31 19.01 8.91
N ALA A 273 27.65 17.73 8.95
CA ALA A 273 28.22 17.13 10.15
C ALA A 273 29.54 17.84 10.54
N VAL A 274 29.78 17.99 11.84
CA VAL A 274 31.01 18.60 12.38
C VAL A 274 32.25 17.78 11.97
N THR A 275 32.10 16.46 11.94
CA THR A 275 33.13 15.51 11.53
C THR A 275 32.53 14.54 10.52
N PRO A 276 33.22 14.25 9.40
CA PRO A 276 32.78 13.23 8.46
C PRO A 276 32.61 11.87 9.14
N THR A 277 31.60 11.11 8.71
CA THR A 277 31.40 9.72 9.12
C THR A 277 32.56 8.84 8.63
N GLU A 278 32.95 7.87 9.45
CA GLU A 278 33.86 6.78 9.04
C GLU A 278 33.12 5.62 8.36
N SER A 279 31.78 5.63 8.41
CA SER A 279 30.91 4.63 7.78
C SER A 279 30.47 5.08 6.38
N TRP A 280 30.13 4.11 5.52
CA TRP A 280 29.47 4.40 4.24
C TRP A 280 27.98 4.76 4.41
N THR A 281 27.42 4.57 5.61
CA THR A 281 26.08 5.03 6.00
C THR A 281 26.15 6.25 6.92
N PRO A 282 25.11 7.10 6.96
CA PRO A 282 24.96 8.08 8.03
C PRO A 282 24.80 7.39 9.40
N ASN A 283 25.28 8.05 10.47
CA ASN A 283 25.24 7.54 11.84
C ASN A 283 24.12 8.15 12.69
N ASP A 284 23.45 9.18 12.18
CA ASP A 284 22.33 9.84 12.86
C ASP A 284 21.22 8.82 13.11
N PHE A 285 20.67 8.82 14.33
CA PHE A 285 19.52 7.99 14.66
C PHE A 285 18.36 8.30 13.71
N TRP A 286 17.83 7.25 13.06
CA TRP A 286 16.66 7.35 12.18
C TRP A 286 16.79 8.35 11.02
N TRP A 287 18.01 8.61 10.55
CA TRP A 287 18.24 9.52 9.41
C TRP A 287 17.38 9.20 8.19
N TRP A 288 17.19 7.91 7.89
CA TRP A 288 16.43 7.43 6.74
C TRP A 288 14.93 7.82 6.79
N PHE A 289 14.43 8.20 7.96
CA PHE A 289 13.06 8.65 8.19
C PHE A 289 12.80 10.06 7.62
N ARG A 290 13.83 10.89 7.47
CA ARG A 290 13.71 12.23 6.88
C ARG A 290 13.37 12.20 5.39
N ALA A 291 13.67 11.10 4.70
CA ALA A 291 13.36 10.95 3.28
C ALA A 291 11.86 11.02 2.94
N THR A 292 10.95 10.95 3.91
CA THR A 292 9.51 11.13 3.66
C THR A 292 8.94 12.39 4.31
N ARG A 293 9.81 13.33 4.71
CA ARG A 293 9.49 14.62 5.36
C ARG A 293 10.29 15.76 4.71
N VAL A 294 10.49 15.65 3.40
CA VAL A 294 11.20 16.60 2.54
C VAL A 294 10.37 17.87 2.35
N ILE A 295 9.04 17.75 2.32
CA ILE A 295 8.14 18.86 2.02
C ILE A 295 7.71 19.53 3.33
N ASN A 296 8.35 20.67 3.60
CA ASN A 296 7.90 21.67 4.57
C ASN A 296 8.43 23.06 4.14
N THR A 297 7.57 24.07 4.20
CA THR A 297 7.96 25.45 3.87
C THR A 297 8.10 26.26 5.15
N PHE A 298 9.24 26.91 5.33
CA PHE A 298 9.52 27.70 6.53
C PHE A 298 9.39 29.19 6.27
N GLN A 299 8.74 29.88 7.20
CA GLN A 299 8.73 31.33 7.31
C GLN A 299 9.05 31.72 8.76
N ASP A 300 10.06 32.58 8.95
CA ASP A 300 10.51 33.02 10.29
C ASP A 300 10.79 31.85 11.27
N GLY A 301 11.27 30.72 10.75
CA GLY A 301 11.57 29.51 11.52
C GLY A 301 10.37 28.63 11.85
N GLN A 302 9.16 28.97 11.38
CA GLN A 302 7.95 28.15 11.54
C GLN A 302 7.62 27.40 10.25
N GLY A 303 7.33 26.10 10.37
CA GLY A 303 6.83 25.27 9.27
C GLY A 303 5.37 25.59 8.97
N LEU A 304 5.04 25.79 7.69
CA LEU A 304 3.73 26.20 7.20
C LEU A 304 3.00 25.13 6.40
N ASP A 305 3.66 24.02 6.08
CA ASP A 305 3.13 23.00 5.17
C ASP A 305 3.85 21.66 5.40
N TYR A 306 3.77 21.16 6.63
CA TYR A 306 4.41 19.91 7.01
C TYR A 306 3.62 18.73 6.46
N THR A 307 4.25 17.91 5.63
CA THR A 307 3.62 16.75 5.01
C THR A 307 4.46 15.49 5.16
N ILE A 308 3.83 14.33 4.91
CA ILE A 308 4.49 13.03 4.85
C ILE A 308 4.32 12.48 3.44
N GLU A 309 5.44 12.25 2.75
CA GLU A 309 5.46 11.73 1.39
C GLU A 309 6.18 10.38 1.29
N GLU A 310 5.50 9.32 1.73
CA GLU A 310 6.02 7.97 1.59
C GLU A 310 6.10 7.51 0.13
N PHE A 311 7.10 6.67 -0.13
CA PHE A 311 7.26 5.92 -1.37
C PHE A 311 7.47 4.43 -1.04
N PRO A 312 7.21 3.50 -1.97
CA PRO A 312 7.05 2.09 -1.61
C PRO A 312 8.28 1.47 -0.93
N PHE A 313 9.50 1.79 -1.38
CA PHE A 313 10.69 1.27 -0.70
C PHE A 313 10.78 1.71 0.77
N PHE A 314 10.45 2.97 1.08
CA PHE A 314 10.39 3.45 2.46
C PHE A 314 9.38 2.64 3.27
N SER A 315 8.14 2.49 2.80
CA SER A 315 7.11 1.78 3.55
C SER A 315 7.45 0.29 3.73
N PHE A 316 8.12 -0.33 2.76
CA PHE A 316 8.59 -1.71 2.87
C PHE A 316 9.68 -1.90 3.93
N ILE A 317 10.63 -0.95 4.05
CA ILE A 317 11.62 -1.00 5.14
C ILE A 317 11.01 -0.54 6.47
N LEU A 318 10.07 0.41 6.46
CA LEU A 318 9.39 0.89 7.65
C LEU A 318 8.74 -0.29 8.37
N GLY A 319 8.05 -1.15 7.63
CA GLY A 319 7.49 -2.38 8.17
C GLY A 319 6.09 -2.22 8.75
N ASP A 320 5.40 -1.13 8.41
CA ASP A 320 3.98 -0.95 8.74
C ASP A 320 3.17 -1.69 7.66
N LEU A 321 2.32 -2.63 8.07
CA LEU A 321 1.40 -3.40 7.20
C LEU A 321 0.16 -2.55 6.82
N HIS A 322 0.35 -1.24 6.78
CA HIS A 322 -0.67 -0.21 6.63
C HIS A 322 -1.48 -0.39 5.33
N PRO A 323 -2.74 0.10 5.29
CA PRO A 323 -3.65 0.04 4.14
C PRO A 323 -3.05 0.29 2.74
N HIS A 324 -2.30 1.39 2.55
CA HIS A 324 -1.74 1.72 1.22
C HIS A 324 -0.64 0.76 0.78
N VAL A 325 0.08 0.14 1.73
CA VAL A 325 1.11 -0.87 1.45
C VAL A 325 0.43 -2.17 1.01
N SER A 326 -0.56 -2.63 1.78
CA SER A 326 -1.34 -3.83 1.49
C SER A 326 -2.13 -3.72 0.17
N ALA A 327 -2.48 -2.50 -0.28
CA ALA A 327 -3.18 -2.25 -1.53
C ALA A 327 -2.33 -2.46 -2.80
N VAL A 328 -0.99 -2.39 -2.74
CA VAL A 328 -0.11 -2.38 -3.93
C VAL A 328 -0.34 -3.56 -4.89
N PRO A 329 -0.45 -4.82 -4.43
CA PRO A 329 -0.68 -5.95 -5.32
C PRO A 329 -2.05 -5.88 -6.03
N PHE A 330 -3.07 -5.38 -5.34
CA PHE A 330 -4.44 -5.26 -5.87
C PHE A 330 -4.59 -4.08 -6.84
N ALA A 331 -3.86 -3.00 -6.60
CA ALA A 331 -3.69 -1.90 -7.56
C ALA A 331 -3.13 -2.41 -8.91
N LEU A 332 -2.07 -3.23 -8.86
CA LEU A 332 -1.46 -3.82 -10.07
C LEU A 332 -2.37 -4.85 -10.74
N LEU A 333 -3.13 -5.63 -9.98
CA LEU A 333 -4.19 -6.50 -10.49
C LEU A 333 -5.22 -5.69 -11.30
N PHE A 334 -5.69 -4.57 -10.76
CA PHE A 334 -6.65 -3.72 -11.44
C PHE A 334 -6.06 -3.05 -12.68
N LEU A 335 -4.81 -2.56 -12.65
CA LEU A 335 -4.11 -2.06 -13.83
C LEU A 335 -3.96 -3.14 -14.93
N GLY A 336 -3.77 -4.40 -14.55
CA GLY A 336 -3.81 -5.53 -15.47
C GLY A 336 -5.18 -5.68 -16.16
N PHE A 337 -6.27 -5.52 -15.41
CA PHE A 337 -7.62 -5.53 -15.97
C PHE A 337 -7.82 -4.35 -16.93
N LEU A 338 -7.33 -3.17 -16.57
CA LEU A 338 -7.38 -1.99 -17.42
C LEU A 338 -6.64 -2.19 -18.75
N TRP A 339 -5.42 -2.73 -18.70
CA TRP A 339 -4.67 -3.08 -19.91
C TRP A 339 -5.41 -4.12 -20.76
N ASN A 340 -5.92 -5.18 -20.13
CA ASN A 340 -6.66 -6.24 -20.82
C ASN A 340 -7.90 -5.66 -21.53
N SER A 341 -8.69 -4.85 -20.82
CA SER A 341 -9.87 -4.17 -21.34
C SER A 341 -9.53 -3.20 -22.47
N TYR A 342 -8.42 -2.46 -22.36
CA TYR A 342 -7.94 -1.57 -23.42
C TYR A 342 -7.67 -2.33 -24.73
N ARG A 343 -7.06 -3.52 -24.64
CA ARG A 343 -6.63 -4.34 -25.78
C ARG A 343 -7.73 -5.22 -26.40
N LEU A 344 -8.91 -5.31 -25.80
CA LEU A 344 -10.04 -6.03 -26.39
C LEU A 344 -10.54 -5.32 -27.67
N GLY A 345 -10.88 -6.08 -28.71
CA GLY A 345 -11.19 -5.50 -30.03
C GLY A 345 -12.52 -4.73 -30.14
N SER A 346 -13.50 -5.01 -29.28
CA SER A 346 -14.77 -4.27 -29.24
C SER A 346 -14.72 -3.18 -28.19
N SER A 347 -15.15 -1.97 -28.53
CA SER A 347 -15.40 -0.89 -27.58
C SER A 347 -16.79 -0.98 -26.93
N ALA A 348 -17.66 -1.88 -27.38
CA ALA A 348 -18.98 -2.11 -26.77
C ALA A 348 -19.00 -3.42 -25.97
N LEU A 349 -19.78 -3.45 -24.90
CA LEU A 349 -20.05 -4.65 -24.12
C LEU A 349 -20.89 -5.64 -24.92
N ASN A 350 -20.49 -6.90 -24.91
CA ASN A 350 -21.29 -7.98 -25.47
C ASN A 350 -22.04 -8.69 -24.34
N TRP A 351 -23.21 -8.17 -23.99
CA TRP A 351 -24.08 -8.75 -22.95
C TRP A 351 -24.59 -10.17 -23.28
N ARG A 352 -24.34 -10.69 -24.49
CA ARG A 352 -24.61 -12.11 -24.82
C ARG A 352 -23.43 -13.02 -24.49
N ALA A 353 -22.24 -12.48 -24.22
CA ALA A 353 -21.04 -13.24 -23.94
C ALA A 353 -20.87 -13.44 -22.41
N PRO A 354 -20.77 -14.69 -21.91
CA PRO A 354 -20.49 -14.96 -20.50
C PRO A 354 -19.22 -14.27 -19.98
N TYR A 355 -18.22 -14.11 -20.86
CA TYR A 355 -16.98 -13.40 -20.55
C TYR A 355 -17.22 -11.96 -20.07
N THR A 356 -18.21 -11.25 -20.63
CA THR A 356 -18.49 -9.86 -20.24
C THR A 356 -18.95 -9.79 -18.78
N TYR A 357 -19.82 -10.68 -18.34
CA TYR A 357 -20.27 -10.74 -16.95
C TYR A 357 -19.14 -11.14 -16.00
N ALA A 358 -18.36 -12.17 -16.36
CA ALA A 358 -17.22 -12.60 -15.55
C ALA A 358 -16.17 -11.47 -15.40
N ASN A 359 -15.85 -10.77 -16.50
CA ASN A 359 -14.87 -9.70 -16.47
C ASN A 359 -15.35 -8.49 -15.67
N ILE A 360 -16.59 -8.02 -15.88
CA ILE A 360 -17.18 -6.92 -15.09
C ILE A 360 -17.30 -7.30 -13.61
N GLY A 361 -17.74 -8.52 -13.31
CA GLY A 361 -17.88 -9.03 -11.95
C GLY A 361 -16.56 -9.03 -11.19
N VAL A 362 -15.51 -9.61 -11.78
CA VAL A 362 -14.19 -9.68 -11.12
C VAL A 362 -13.48 -8.32 -11.12
N MET A 363 -13.70 -7.46 -12.12
CA MET A 363 -13.22 -6.07 -12.05
C MET A 363 -13.91 -5.27 -10.94
N GLY A 364 -15.22 -5.43 -10.76
CA GLY A 364 -15.97 -4.80 -9.67
C GLY A 364 -15.51 -5.30 -8.31
N LEU A 365 -15.31 -6.61 -8.17
CA LEU A 365 -14.70 -7.23 -6.99
C LEU A 365 -13.31 -6.63 -6.70
N SER A 366 -12.44 -6.55 -7.71
CA SER A 366 -11.09 -6.00 -7.57
C SER A 366 -11.08 -4.52 -7.20
N LEU A 367 -11.96 -3.71 -7.79
CA LEU A 367 -12.03 -2.28 -7.48
C LEU A 367 -12.61 -2.03 -6.08
N GLY A 368 -13.65 -2.78 -5.70
CA GLY A 368 -14.25 -2.70 -4.36
C GLY A 368 -13.29 -3.18 -3.28
N GLY A 369 -12.57 -4.28 -3.52
CA GLY A 369 -11.55 -4.78 -2.60
C GLY A 369 -10.38 -3.81 -2.45
N LEU A 370 -9.98 -3.15 -3.53
CA LEU A 370 -8.98 -2.09 -3.50
C LEU A 370 -9.48 -0.89 -2.68
N ALA A 371 -10.72 -0.45 -2.90
CA ALA A 371 -11.33 0.65 -2.15
C ALA A 371 -11.52 0.33 -0.66
N PHE A 372 -11.82 -0.92 -0.32
CA PHE A 372 -11.94 -1.35 1.08
C PHE A 372 -10.56 -1.50 1.74
N THR A 373 -9.54 -1.95 0.98
CA THR A 373 -8.15 -1.98 1.48
C THR A 373 -7.62 -0.58 1.71
N ASN A 374 -7.93 0.37 0.84
CA ASN A 374 -7.51 1.77 0.94
C ASN A 374 -8.47 2.66 0.14
N MET A 375 -9.35 3.38 0.82
CA MET A 375 -10.46 4.12 0.17
C MET A 375 -10.00 5.21 -0.80
N TRP A 376 -8.79 5.75 -0.58
CA TRP A 376 -8.16 6.73 -1.46
C TRP A 376 -7.86 6.22 -2.86
N ASP A 377 -7.82 4.90 -3.06
CA ASP A 377 -7.59 4.29 -4.38
C ASP A 377 -8.81 4.38 -5.29
N LEU A 378 -10.03 4.40 -4.72
CA LEU A 378 -11.26 4.34 -5.52
C LEU A 378 -11.35 5.45 -6.59
N PRO A 379 -11.13 6.75 -6.29
CA PRO A 379 -11.19 7.80 -7.31
C PRO A 379 -10.14 7.62 -8.40
N THR A 380 -8.90 7.30 -8.02
CA THR A 380 -7.77 7.15 -8.95
C THR A 380 -8.01 6.04 -9.96
N TYR A 381 -8.42 4.87 -9.50
CA TYR A 381 -8.63 3.71 -10.38
C TYR A 381 -9.94 3.80 -11.17
N LEU A 382 -10.96 4.53 -10.68
CA LEU A 382 -12.14 4.90 -11.48
C LEU A 382 -11.78 5.84 -12.63
N VAL A 383 -10.98 6.88 -12.37
CA VAL A 383 -10.50 7.82 -13.40
C VAL A 383 -9.67 7.07 -14.45
N LEU A 384 -8.79 6.16 -14.04
CA LEU A 384 -8.05 5.31 -14.96
C LEU A 384 -8.97 4.40 -15.79
N HIS A 385 -9.98 3.77 -15.18
CA HIS A 385 -10.93 2.92 -15.90
C HIS A 385 -11.72 3.72 -16.95
N GLN A 386 -12.24 4.88 -16.55
CA GLN A 386 -12.94 5.78 -17.46
C GLN A 386 -12.01 6.29 -18.58
N GLY A 387 -10.75 6.61 -18.25
CA GLY A 387 -9.73 7.02 -19.21
C GLY A 387 -9.46 5.94 -20.26
N VAL A 388 -9.30 4.69 -19.84
CA VAL A 388 -9.09 3.53 -20.73
C VAL A 388 -10.25 3.37 -21.69
N VAL A 389 -11.47 3.36 -21.15
CA VAL A 389 -12.68 3.13 -21.95
C VAL A 389 -12.94 4.30 -22.91
N SER A 390 -12.70 5.54 -22.46
CA SER A 390 -12.81 6.74 -23.31
C SER A 390 -11.78 6.74 -24.43
N LEU A 391 -10.51 6.44 -24.11
CA LEU A 391 -9.41 6.40 -25.09
C LEU A 391 -9.60 5.28 -26.10
N LYS A 392 -10.06 4.11 -25.66
CA LYS A 392 -10.39 2.98 -26.53
C LYS A 392 -11.55 3.33 -27.45
N THR A 393 -12.62 3.91 -26.92
CA THR A 393 -13.77 4.32 -27.73
C THR A 393 -13.37 5.37 -28.76
N TYR A 394 -12.58 6.37 -28.34
CA TYR A 394 -12.01 7.38 -29.23
C TYR A 394 -11.18 6.76 -30.36
N SER A 395 -10.35 5.75 -30.06
CA SER A 395 -9.55 5.06 -31.09
C SER A 395 -10.41 4.48 -32.21
N ALA A 396 -11.55 3.88 -31.85
CA ALA A 396 -12.47 3.22 -32.77
C ALA A 396 -13.39 4.22 -33.51
N SER A 397 -14.04 5.13 -32.78
CA SER A 397 -15.11 5.99 -33.33
C SER A 397 -14.70 7.43 -33.66
N GLY A 398 -13.48 7.84 -33.31
CA GLY A 398 -13.09 9.26 -33.33
C GLY A 398 -13.98 10.09 -32.40
N TRP A 399 -14.26 11.34 -32.79
CA TRP A 399 -14.95 12.36 -31.97
C TRP A 399 -16.46 12.26 -31.90
N ARG A 400 -17.05 11.12 -32.23
CA ARG A 400 -18.49 10.98 -32.09
C ARG A 400 -18.81 11.03 -30.59
N ILE A 401 -19.46 12.11 -30.16
CA ILE A 401 -19.73 12.39 -28.74
C ILE A 401 -20.57 11.28 -28.11
N LEU A 402 -21.55 10.75 -28.86
CA LEU A 402 -22.46 9.73 -28.36
C LEU A 402 -21.72 8.43 -27.95
N PRO A 403 -20.85 7.83 -28.78
CA PRO A 403 -19.96 6.75 -28.34
C PRO A 403 -19.13 7.07 -27.11
N ILE A 404 -18.53 8.27 -27.03
CA ILE A 404 -17.69 8.66 -25.89
C ILE A 404 -18.53 8.79 -24.61
N LEU A 405 -19.74 9.34 -24.68
CA LEU A 405 -20.66 9.39 -23.54
C LEU A 405 -21.13 7.98 -23.14
N ARG A 406 -21.39 7.11 -24.11
CA ARG A 406 -21.71 5.68 -23.87
C ARG A 406 -20.53 4.89 -23.32
N ALA A 407 -19.31 5.40 -23.40
CA ALA A 407 -18.15 4.76 -22.80
C ALA A 407 -18.35 4.59 -21.27
N THR A 408 -19.08 5.51 -20.63
CA THR A 408 -19.46 5.42 -19.22
C THR A 408 -20.34 4.21 -18.90
N GLU A 409 -21.07 3.63 -19.87
CA GLU A 409 -21.86 2.41 -19.69
C GLU A 409 -20.99 1.18 -19.35
N GLN A 410 -19.67 1.21 -19.60
CA GLN A 410 -18.72 0.18 -19.18
C GLN A 410 -18.16 0.42 -17.78
N THR A 411 -17.95 1.68 -17.42
CA THR A 411 -17.42 2.07 -16.11
C THR A 411 -18.46 1.87 -15.03
N LEU A 412 -19.72 2.23 -15.32
CA LEU A 412 -20.80 2.26 -14.35
C LEU A 412 -21.08 0.88 -13.70
N PRO A 413 -21.20 -0.24 -14.43
CA PRO A 413 -21.40 -1.55 -13.80
C PRO A 413 -20.26 -1.97 -12.88
N VAL A 414 -19.01 -1.66 -13.24
CA VAL A 414 -17.84 -1.95 -12.41
C VAL A 414 -17.86 -1.11 -11.13
N ALA A 415 -18.17 0.19 -11.25
CA ALA A 415 -18.28 1.10 -10.11
C ALA A 415 -19.43 0.69 -9.16
N LEU A 416 -20.60 0.35 -9.71
CA LEU A 416 -21.74 -0.11 -8.92
C LEU A 416 -21.42 -1.42 -8.19
N LEU A 417 -20.79 -2.38 -8.86
CA LEU A 417 -20.38 -3.63 -8.20
C LEU A 417 -19.31 -3.41 -7.14
N ALA A 418 -18.38 -2.48 -7.33
CA ALA A 418 -17.39 -2.12 -6.32
C ALA A 418 -18.03 -1.65 -5.01
N VAL A 419 -19.19 -0.98 -5.08
CA VAL A 419 -19.97 -0.58 -3.90
C VAL A 419 -20.85 -1.72 -3.40
N VAL A 420 -21.65 -2.34 -4.28
CA VAL A 420 -22.65 -3.36 -3.90
C VAL A 420 -22.02 -4.58 -3.26
N LEU A 421 -20.89 -5.07 -3.80
CA LEU A 421 -20.22 -6.26 -3.27
C LEU A 421 -19.67 -6.06 -1.87
N TYR A 422 -19.43 -4.81 -1.47
CA TYR A 422 -18.83 -4.42 -0.20
C TYR A 422 -19.77 -3.59 0.68
N LEU A 423 -21.07 -3.61 0.37
CA LEU A 423 -22.08 -2.81 1.06
C LEU A 423 -22.07 -2.97 2.59
N PRO A 424 -21.89 -4.17 3.18
CA PRO A 424 -21.79 -4.32 4.63
C PRO A 424 -20.69 -3.47 5.27
N TYR A 425 -19.55 -3.29 4.60
CA TYR A 425 -18.47 -2.43 5.08
C TYR A 425 -18.87 -0.96 4.99
N TYR A 426 -19.34 -0.50 3.82
CA TYR A 426 -19.74 0.90 3.63
C TYR A 426 -20.88 1.35 4.56
N ALA A 427 -21.74 0.41 4.98
CA ALA A 427 -22.81 0.70 5.92
C ALA A 427 -22.32 0.86 7.37
N ALA A 428 -21.21 0.23 7.73
CA ALA A 428 -20.64 0.27 9.09
C ALA A 428 -19.49 1.28 9.24
N PHE A 429 -18.85 1.67 8.14
CA PHE A 429 -17.69 2.56 8.15
C PHE A 429 -18.06 4.02 8.42
N SER A 430 -17.37 4.66 9.38
CA SER A 430 -17.38 6.11 9.59
C SER A 430 -16.01 6.72 9.24
N ALA A 431 -16.00 7.98 8.81
CA ALA A 431 -14.77 8.71 8.48
C ALA A 431 -14.88 10.20 8.86
N SER A 432 -13.76 10.78 9.26
CA SER A 432 -13.57 12.17 9.64
C SER A 432 -13.20 13.07 8.44
N VAL A 433 -14.04 13.10 7.40
CA VAL A 433 -13.82 13.93 6.20
C VAL A 433 -14.90 14.99 6.07
N GLU A 434 -14.50 16.27 6.06
CA GLU A 434 -15.42 17.41 5.98
C GLU A 434 -15.62 17.93 4.55
N GLY A 435 -14.64 17.74 3.66
CA GLY A 435 -14.75 18.19 2.28
C GLY A 435 -13.43 18.24 1.49
N ILE A 436 -13.35 19.19 0.56
CA ILE A 436 -12.14 19.46 -0.23
C ILE A 436 -11.73 20.92 -0.03
N GLY A 437 -10.52 21.13 0.49
CA GLY A 437 -9.87 22.42 0.66
C GLY A 437 -8.94 22.80 -0.48
N THR A 438 -8.49 24.06 -0.49
CA THR A 438 -7.51 24.58 -1.46
C THR A 438 -6.14 24.75 -0.80
N VAL A 439 -5.10 24.18 -1.40
CA VAL A 439 -3.73 24.33 -0.93
C VAL A 439 -3.30 25.80 -0.99
N THR A 440 -2.71 26.28 0.10
CA THR A 440 -2.28 27.67 0.31
C THR A 440 -0.79 27.85 0.04
N THR A 441 0.04 26.92 0.52
CA THR A 441 1.50 26.91 0.37
C THR A 441 1.91 25.99 -0.76
N THR A 442 2.87 26.40 -1.61
CA THR A 442 3.39 25.52 -2.67
C THR A 442 4.56 24.68 -2.16
N THR A 443 4.69 23.45 -2.64
CA THR A 443 5.94 22.70 -2.48
C THR A 443 7.07 23.42 -3.22
N ARG A 444 8.22 23.61 -2.60
CA ARG A 444 9.37 24.26 -3.26
C ARG A 444 9.90 23.36 -4.39
N TYR A 445 10.34 23.94 -5.52
CA TYR A 445 10.90 23.16 -6.64
C TYR A 445 12.07 22.22 -6.27
N PRO A 446 13.02 22.60 -5.38
CA PRO A 446 14.05 21.67 -4.92
C PRO A 446 13.47 20.44 -4.22
N HIS A 447 12.47 20.63 -3.35
CA HIS A 447 11.77 19.51 -2.68
C HIS A 447 11.04 18.63 -3.68
N MET A 448 10.32 19.23 -4.63
CA MET A 448 9.66 18.51 -5.72
C MET A 448 10.67 17.69 -6.56
N PHE A 449 11.85 18.25 -6.82
CA PHE A 449 12.92 17.54 -7.53
C PHE A 449 13.52 16.40 -6.69
N LEU A 450 13.66 16.57 -5.38
CA LEU A 450 14.16 15.51 -4.51
C LEU A 450 13.20 14.31 -4.47
N VAL A 451 11.90 14.56 -4.38
CA VAL A 451 10.86 13.52 -4.35
C VAL A 451 10.69 12.87 -5.73
N TRP A 452 10.54 13.68 -6.80
CA TRP A 452 10.09 13.19 -8.11
C TRP A 452 11.14 13.20 -9.22
N GLY A 453 12.36 13.65 -8.96
CA GLY A 453 13.39 13.88 -9.98
C GLY A 453 13.70 12.64 -10.82
N LEU A 454 13.77 11.46 -10.22
CA LEU A 454 14.04 10.22 -10.93
C LEU A 454 12.84 9.73 -11.79
N PRO A 455 11.61 9.61 -11.27
CA PRO A 455 10.45 9.34 -12.15
C PRO A 455 10.30 10.37 -13.29
N LEU A 456 10.51 11.66 -13.01
CA LEU A 456 10.36 12.73 -14.01
C LEU A 456 11.46 12.72 -15.08
N ILE A 457 12.72 12.43 -14.73
CA ILE A 457 13.79 12.32 -15.74
C ILE A 457 13.54 11.14 -16.68
N LEU A 458 12.86 10.08 -16.22
CA LEU A 458 12.53 8.92 -17.05
C LEU A 458 11.29 9.18 -17.93
N VAL A 459 10.19 9.66 -17.32
CA VAL A 459 8.89 9.79 -17.98
C VAL A 459 8.79 11.05 -18.84
N GLY A 460 9.34 12.18 -18.40
CA GLY A 460 9.23 13.46 -19.12
C GLY A 460 9.78 13.41 -20.56
N PRO A 461 11.03 12.96 -20.77
CA PRO A 461 11.61 12.79 -22.10
C PRO A 461 10.89 11.76 -22.96
N PHE A 462 10.27 10.73 -22.36
CA PHE A 462 9.39 9.82 -23.06
C PHE A 462 8.13 10.53 -23.59
N ILE A 463 7.45 11.33 -22.77
CA ILE A 463 6.28 12.13 -23.19
C ILE A 463 6.66 13.06 -24.34
N LEU A 464 7.78 13.79 -24.21
CA LEU A 464 8.26 14.71 -25.24
C LEU A 464 8.59 13.95 -26.54
N ALA A 465 9.35 12.86 -26.46
CA ALA A 465 9.72 12.07 -27.63
C ALA A 465 8.51 11.43 -28.32
N ALA A 466 7.51 11.00 -27.55
CA ALA A 466 6.25 10.51 -28.06
C ALA A 466 5.50 11.62 -28.80
N PHE A 467 5.36 12.81 -28.20
CA PHE A 467 4.73 13.98 -28.80
C PHE A 467 5.36 14.38 -30.13
N TRP A 468 6.69 14.48 -30.19
CA TRP A 468 7.43 14.82 -31.42
C TRP A 468 7.26 13.81 -32.56
N ARG A 469 6.77 12.60 -32.26
CA ARG A 469 6.51 11.54 -33.24
C ARG A 469 5.03 11.41 -33.58
N THR A 470 4.15 12.15 -32.91
CA THR A 470 2.74 12.19 -33.29
C THR A 470 2.57 12.81 -34.67
N ARG A 471 1.56 12.34 -35.39
CA ARG A 471 1.16 12.92 -36.67
C ARG A 471 -0.08 13.77 -36.47
N VAL A 472 -0.10 14.96 -37.07
CA VAL A 472 -1.26 15.85 -37.02
C VAL A 472 -2.34 15.29 -37.95
N GLY A 473 -3.36 14.65 -37.36
CA GLY A 473 -4.54 14.17 -38.08
C GLY A 473 -5.62 15.26 -38.24
N ALA A 474 -6.73 14.94 -38.92
CA ALA A 474 -7.88 15.85 -39.09
C ALA A 474 -8.48 16.33 -37.75
N ASP A 475 -8.26 15.52 -36.71
CA ASP A 475 -8.82 15.63 -35.37
C ASP A 475 -8.05 16.58 -34.44
N TRP A 476 -6.92 17.12 -34.90
CA TRP A 476 -5.91 17.78 -34.07
C TRP A 476 -6.47 18.90 -33.19
N ARG A 477 -7.33 19.79 -33.71
CA ARG A 477 -7.86 20.94 -32.95
C ARG A 477 -8.58 20.49 -31.67
N ARG A 478 -9.32 19.40 -31.77
CA ARG A 478 -10.10 18.88 -30.66
C ARG A 478 -9.22 18.08 -29.69
N ILE A 479 -8.23 17.34 -30.20
CA ILE A 479 -7.19 16.74 -29.35
C ILE A 479 -6.53 17.86 -28.52
N THR A 480 -6.27 19.03 -29.12
CA THR A 480 -5.60 20.16 -28.44
C THR A 480 -6.49 20.64 -27.32
N LEU A 481 -7.76 20.89 -27.63
CA LEU A 481 -8.74 21.37 -26.65
C LEU A 481 -8.85 20.42 -25.45
N TYR A 482 -8.99 19.11 -25.66
CA TYR A 482 -9.09 18.16 -24.55
C TYR A 482 -7.77 18.00 -23.79
N SER A 483 -6.64 18.02 -24.48
CA SER A 483 -5.33 17.96 -23.84
C SER A 483 -5.10 19.17 -22.94
N LEU A 484 -5.44 20.36 -23.43
CA LEU A 484 -5.39 21.59 -22.64
C LEU A 484 -6.42 21.55 -21.50
N TRP A 485 -7.65 21.11 -21.73
CA TRP A 485 -8.63 20.99 -20.66
C TRP A 485 -8.12 20.04 -19.58
N ILE A 486 -7.75 18.80 -19.90
CA ILE A 486 -7.27 17.82 -18.91
C ILE A 486 -6.03 18.35 -18.16
N GLY A 487 -5.11 19.05 -18.86
CA GLY A 487 -3.96 19.68 -18.21
C GLY A 487 -4.31 20.83 -17.27
N PHE A 488 -5.18 21.75 -17.70
CA PHE A 488 -5.49 22.97 -16.95
C PHE A 488 -6.69 22.82 -16.01
N ALA A 489 -7.48 21.73 -16.08
CA ALA A 489 -8.70 21.55 -15.29
C ALA A 489 -8.46 21.72 -13.80
N PRO A 490 -7.45 21.04 -13.20
CA PRO A 490 -7.27 21.11 -11.76
C PRO A 490 -6.92 22.52 -11.30
N TYR A 491 -6.13 23.27 -12.08
CA TYR A 491 -5.83 24.67 -11.80
C TYR A 491 -7.08 25.55 -11.89
N VAL A 492 -7.94 25.34 -12.88
CA VAL A 492 -9.22 26.08 -13.00
C VAL A 492 -10.15 25.79 -11.83
N VAL A 493 -10.23 24.53 -11.39
CA VAL A 493 -11.02 24.14 -10.21
C VAL A 493 -10.48 24.84 -8.96
N TRP A 494 -9.16 24.79 -8.75
CA TRP A 494 -8.51 25.52 -7.66
C TRP A 494 -8.81 27.03 -7.71
N LEU A 495 -8.73 27.65 -8.89
CA LEU A 495 -9.03 29.07 -9.09
C LEU A 495 -10.47 29.42 -8.72
N ILE A 496 -11.43 28.56 -9.10
CA ILE A 496 -12.85 28.74 -8.77
C ILE A 496 -13.07 28.61 -7.27
N MET A 497 -12.53 27.56 -6.65
CA MET A 497 -12.67 27.31 -5.20
C MET A 497 -12.00 28.40 -4.37
N ARG A 498 -10.86 28.92 -4.82
CA ARG A 498 -10.08 29.96 -4.12
C ARG A 498 -10.65 31.37 -4.30
N SER A 499 -11.55 31.61 -5.25
CA SER A 499 -12.12 32.94 -5.54
C SER A 499 -13.01 33.54 -4.42
N GLN A 500 -13.06 32.90 -3.25
CA GLN A 500 -13.61 33.45 -2.00
C GLN A 500 -12.58 34.38 -1.32
N PRO A 501 -12.99 35.53 -0.76
CA PRO A 501 -12.08 36.62 -0.39
C PRO A 501 -11.36 36.33 0.93
N ILE A 502 -10.19 35.71 0.85
CA ILE A 502 -9.24 35.62 1.97
C ILE A 502 -7.87 36.06 1.44
N GLY A 503 -7.21 36.97 2.14
CA GLY A 503 -5.90 37.52 1.78
C GLY A 503 -4.88 36.41 1.51
N VAL A 504 -4.11 36.53 0.42
CA VAL A 504 -3.17 35.49 -0.03
C VAL A 504 -1.78 36.09 -0.19
N ASP A 505 -0.76 35.35 0.26
CA ASP A 505 0.66 35.66 0.03
C ASP A 505 1.13 35.24 -1.39
N GLU A 506 0.54 34.22 -2.03
CA GLU A 506 0.75 33.84 -3.44
C GLU A 506 -0.50 34.03 -4.33
N GLY A 507 -0.44 34.94 -5.31
CA GLY A 507 -1.55 35.17 -6.24
C GLY A 507 -1.76 34.04 -7.28
N PRO A 508 -2.91 34.01 -7.98
CA PRO A 508 -3.22 32.99 -9.00
C PRO A 508 -2.14 32.78 -10.07
N MET A 509 -1.47 33.86 -10.48
CA MET A 509 -0.38 33.79 -11.45
C MET A 509 0.83 33.04 -10.91
N GLY A 510 1.16 33.18 -9.62
CA GLY A 510 2.24 32.44 -8.96
C GLY A 510 1.94 30.94 -8.97
N ARG A 511 0.72 30.56 -8.57
CA ARG A 511 0.26 29.16 -8.62
C ARG A 511 0.28 28.59 -10.04
N LEU A 512 -0.12 29.38 -11.04
CA LEU A 512 -0.08 28.95 -12.44
C LEU A 512 1.35 28.63 -12.89
N TRP A 513 2.32 29.48 -12.56
CA TRP A 513 3.72 29.22 -12.86
C TRP A 513 4.24 27.96 -12.17
N HIS A 514 3.78 27.70 -10.95
CA HIS A 514 4.12 26.47 -10.21
C HIS A 514 3.66 25.19 -10.93
N VAL A 515 2.41 25.17 -11.38
CA VAL A 515 1.81 23.97 -11.99
C VAL A 515 2.00 23.86 -13.51
N ILE A 516 2.55 24.89 -14.18
CA ILE A 516 2.70 24.88 -15.64
C ILE A 516 3.55 23.70 -16.17
N PRO A 517 4.65 23.27 -15.52
CA PRO A 517 5.44 22.16 -16.04
C PRO A 517 4.64 20.86 -16.07
N PHE A 518 3.88 20.58 -15.01
CA PHE A 518 2.97 19.43 -14.93
C PHE A 518 1.84 19.54 -15.94
N THR A 519 1.18 20.69 -16.01
CA THR A 519 0.11 20.97 -16.97
C THR A 519 0.54 20.71 -18.41
N VAL A 520 1.73 21.19 -18.80
CA VAL A 520 2.28 20.98 -20.14
C VAL A 520 2.58 19.51 -20.38
N LEU A 521 3.25 18.83 -19.45
CA LEU A 521 3.55 17.39 -19.60
C LEU A 521 2.27 16.55 -19.71
N ILE A 522 1.25 16.84 -18.89
CA ILE A 522 -0.07 16.20 -18.93
C ILE A 522 -0.72 16.44 -20.29
N ALA A 523 -0.76 17.67 -20.78
CA ALA A 523 -1.35 18.00 -22.08
C ALA A 523 -0.62 17.28 -23.22
N LEU A 524 0.72 17.26 -23.22
CA LEU A 524 1.50 16.55 -24.24
C LEU A 524 1.30 15.02 -24.17
N ALA A 525 1.17 14.47 -22.97
CA ALA A 525 0.90 13.05 -22.76
C ALA A 525 -0.49 12.65 -23.27
N VAL A 526 -1.53 13.42 -22.91
CA VAL A 526 -2.91 13.21 -23.39
C VAL A 526 -2.97 13.32 -24.90
N TRP A 527 -2.37 14.38 -25.46
CA TRP A 527 -2.30 14.59 -26.90
C TRP A 527 -1.72 13.36 -27.60
N SER A 528 -0.57 12.91 -27.10
CA SER A 528 0.16 11.79 -27.67
C SER A 528 -0.59 10.48 -27.51
N ALA A 529 -1.21 10.24 -26.36
CA ALA A 529 -2.02 9.05 -26.10
C ALA A 529 -3.19 8.97 -27.08
N MET A 530 -3.92 10.07 -27.26
CA MET A 530 -5.02 10.17 -28.22
C MET A 530 -4.55 9.99 -29.66
N ALA A 531 -3.47 10.67 -30.06
CA ALA A 531 -2.94 10.59 -31.42
C ALA A 531 -2.48 9.16 -31.77
N PHE A 532 -1.73 8.50 -30.89
CA PHE A 532 -1.31 7.11 -31.10
C PHE A 532 -2.47 6.13 -31.05
N ALA A 533 -3.41 6.31 -30.12
CA ALA A 533 -4.60 5.48 -30.06
C ALA A 533 -5.41 5.60 -31.36
N ARG A 534 -5.55 6.81 -31.92
CA ARG A 534 -6.26 7.03 -33.17
C ARG A 534 -5.55 6.44 -34.37
N GLU A 535 -4.22 6.54 -34.45
CA GLU A 535 -3.43 6.02 -35.57
C GLU A 535 -3.31 4.50 -35.54
N ARG A 536 -3.10 3.91 -34.36
CA ARG A 536 -2.67 2.51 -34.20
C ARG A 536 -3.69 1.62 -33.50
N GLY A 537 -4.80 2.19 -33.04
CA GLY A 537 -5.69 1.52 -32.09
C GLY A 537 -5.04 1.37 -30.70
N PRO A 538 -5.62 0.55 -29.82
CA PRO A 538 -5.09 0.32 -28.48
C PRO A 538 -3.67 -0.26 -28.48
N ASN A 539 -2.69 0.47 -27.93
CA ASN A 539 -1.26 0.12 -28.00
C ASN A 539 -0.51 0.47 -26.71
N GLY A 540 0.75 0.03 -26.60
CA GLY A 540 1.56 0.18 -25.38
C GLY A 540 1.91 1.63 -25.10
N ILE A 541 2.20 2.42 -26.13
CA ILE A 541 2.58 3.83 -26.01
C ILE A 541 1.44 4.65 -25.43
N SER A 542 0.22 4.52 -25.99
CA SER A 542 -0.93 5.28 -25.54
C SER A 542 -1.38 4.91 -24.13
N PHE A 543 -1.28 3.63 -23.75
CA PHE A 543 -1.56 3.20 -22.38
C PHE A 543 -0.52 3.73 -21.38
N ALA A 544 0.77 3.65 -21.71
CA ALA A 544 1.84 4.19 -20.86
C ALA A 544 1.69 5.71 -20.63
N LEU A 545 1.33 6.45 -21.68
CA LEU A 545 1.09 7.89 -21.60
C LEU A 545 -0.14 8.20 -20.74
N MET A 546 -1.22 7.42 -20.82
CA MET A 546 -2.40 7.59 -19.98
C MET A 546 -2.08 7.32 -18.51
N VAL A 547 -1.33 6.26 -18.21
CA VAL A 547 -0.86 5.97 -16.84
C VAL A 547 0.03 7.11 -16.32
N ALA A 548 0.94 7.63 -17.14
CA ALA A 548 1.75 8.80 -16.81
C ALA A 548 0.91 10.07 -16.60
N THR A 549 -0.12 10.30 -17.43
CA THR A 549 -1.07 11.42 -17.29
C THR A 549 -1.72 11.41 -15.91
N VAL A 550 -2.23 10.26 -15.46
CA VAL A 550 -2.87 10.16 -14.14
C VAL A 550 -1.82 10.31 -13.03
N GLY A 551 -0.66 9.66 -13.11
CA GLY A 551 0.41 9.82 -12.12
C GLY A 551 0.85 11.28 -11.94
N LEU A 552 1.07 12.01 -13.04
CA LEU A 552 1.38 13.45 -12.98
C LEU A 552 0.19 14.29 -12.48
N GLY A 553 -1.03 13.88 -12.81
CA GLY A 553 -2.26 14.53 -12.34
C GLY A 553 -2.46 14.41 -10.84
N LEU A 554 -2.07 13.28 -10.22
CA LEU A 554 -2.11 13.07 -8.78
C LEU A 554 -1.12 13.99 -8.05
N ILE A 555 0.12 14.10 -8.56
CA ILE A 555 1.12 15.03 -8.02
C ILE A 555 0.60 16.46 -8.09
N MET A 556 0.14 16.89 -9.26
CA MET A 556 -0.39 18.23 -9.47
C MET A 556 -1.67 18.48 -8.64
N GLY A 557 -2.49 17.45 -8.44
CA GLY A 557 -3.70 17.51 -7.63
C GLY A 557 -3.40 17.86 -6.17
N ALA A 558 -2.42 17.20 -5.56
CA ALA A 558 -1.99 17.47 -4.18
C ALA A 558 -1.26 18.82 -4.01
N GLU A 559 -0.84 19.46 -5.11
CA GLU A 559 -0.31 20.84 -5.12
C GLU A 559 -1.41 21.91 -5.25
N LEU A 560 -2.66 21.49 -5.43
CA LEU A 560 -3.79 22.40 -5.68
C LEU A 560 -4.90 22.20 -4.66
N LEU A 561 -5.30 20.95 -4.42
CA LEU A 561 -6.44 20.61 -3.57
C LEU A 561 -6.02 19.61 -2.50
N TYR A 562 -6.72 19.62 -1.38
CA TYR A 562 -6.59 18.60 -0.35
C TYR A 562 -7.96 18.15 0.15
N VAL A 563 -8.05 16.92 0.63
CA VAL A 563 -9.21 16.43 1.38
C VAL A 563 -9.08 16.95 2.80
N ASP A 564 -10.11 17.64 3.26
CA ASP A 564 -10.17 18.24 4.59
C ASP A 564 -10.54 17.16 5.61
N ASP A 565 -9.58 16.76 6.43
CA ASP A 565 -9.68 15.68 7.42
C ASP A 565 -9.26 16.15 8.82
N SER A 566 -9.00 15.22 9.74
CA SER A 566 -8.66 15.54 11.14
C SER A 566 -7.39 16.40 11.33
N PHE A 567 -6.53 16.54 10.31
CA PHE A 567 -5.29 17.32 10.42
C PHE A 567 -5.50 18.80 10.10
N GLY A 568 -5.25 19.66 11.11
CA GLY A 568 -5.25 21.13 10.95
C GLY A 568 -3.88 21.72 10.57
N PRO A 569 -3.78 23.06 10.47
CA PRO A 569 -2.52 23.73 10.17
C PRO A 569 -1.40 23.38 11.16
N PRO A 570 -0.16 23.13 10.68
CA PRO A 570 0.35 23.30 9.31
C PRO A 570 0.33 22.01 8.45
N SER A 571 -0.54 21.04 8.74
CA SER A 571 -0.55 19.70 8.11
C SER A 571 -1.84 19.39 7.35
N GLU A 572 -2.58 20.40 6.89
CA GLU A 572 -3.91 20.26 6.30
C GLU A 572 -3.94 19.33 5.07
N ARG A 573 -2.86 19.31 4.28
CA ARG A 573 -2.78 18.45 3.09
C ARG A 573 -1.97 17.18 3.29
N MET A 574 -1.52 16.87 4.51
CA MET A 574 -0.60 15.76 4.80
C MET A 574 -1.11 14.43 4.26
N ASN A 575 -2.34 14.02 4.58
CA ASN A 575 -2.92 12.77 4.10
C ASN A 575 -3.14 12.76 2.58
N THR A 576 -3.48 13.92 1.99
CA THR A 576 -3.62 14.03 0.53
C THR A 576 -2.29 13.78 -0.16
N VAL A 577 -1.21 14.41 0.29
CA VAL A 577 0.14 14.17 -0.22
C VAL A 577 0.51 12.70 0.00
N PHE A 578 0.39 12.22 1.23
CA PHE A 578 0.73 10.85 1.62
C PHE A 578 0.09 9.80 0.70
N LYS A 579 -1.23 9.85 0.52
CA LYS A 579 -1.97 8.83 -0.24
C LYS A 579 -1.82 9.01 -1.76
N LEU A 580 -1.92 10.24 -2.27
CA LEU A 580 -1.85 10.47 -3.72
C LEU A 580 -0.42 10.31 -4.28
N TYR A 581 0.62 10.71 -3.52
CA TYR A 581 2.00 10.53 -3.96
C TYR A 581 2.36 9.04 -4.03
N TYR A 582 1.91 8.23 -3.07
CA TYR A 582 2.14 6.79 -3.10
C TYR A 582 1.54 6.14 -4.36
N GLN A 583 0.30 6.50 -4.71
CA GLN A 583 -0.36 6.06 -5.95
C GLN A 583 0.38 6.56 -7.20
N ALA A 584 0.79 7.84 -7.22
CA ALA A 584 1.55 8.41 -8.32
C ALA A 584 2.86 7.67 -8.57
N TRP A 585 3.55 7.24 -7.50
CA TRP A 585 4.77 6.45 -7.61
C TRP A 585 4.54 5.11 -8.32
N ILE A 586 3.46 4.39 -7.96
CA ILE A 586 3.09 3.13 -8.60
C ILE A 586 2.86 3.31 -10.11
N LEU A 587 2.08 4.34 -10.48
CA LEU A 587 1.76 4.64 -11.88
C LEU A 587 3.02 5.07 -12.66
N LEU A 588 3.84 5.95 -12.08
CA LEU A 588 5.05 6.44 -12.72
C LEU A 588 6.15 5.38 -12.78
N ALA A 589 6.18 4.39 -11.89
CA ALA A 589 7.07 3.23 -12.00
C ALA A 589 6.73 2.39 -13.24
N ALA A 590 5.45 2.13 -13.50
CA ALA A 590 5.00 1.42 -14.70
C ALA A 590 5.33 2.20 -15.98
N ALA A 591 5.09 3.53 -15.97
CA ALA A 591 5.45 4.41 -17.07
C ALA A 591 6.97 4.48 -17.29
N SER A 592 7.77 4.48 -16.22
CA SER A 592 9.24 4.53 -16.27
C SER A 592 9.84 3.27 -16.93
N GLY A 593 9.36 2.08 -16.56
CA GLY A 593 9.79 0.84 -17.22
C GLY A 593 9.50 0.83 -18.72
N PHE A 594 8.31 1.32 -19.11
CA PHE A 594 7.97 1.48 -20.52
C PHE A 594 8.82 2.57 -21.20
N ALA A 595 9.12 3.68 -20.53
CA ALA A 595 9.95 4.78 -21.04
C ALA A 595 11.39 4.31 -21.33
N ILE A 596 11.97 3.48 -20.46
CA ILE A 596 13.29 2.87 -20.66
C ILE A 596 13.29 1.98 -21.89
N TYR A 597 12.28 1.12 -22.04
CA TYR A 597 12.10 0.34 -23.28
C TYR A 597 12.01 1.27 -24.50
N TYR A 598 11.14 2.28 -24.44
CA TYR A 598 10.88 3.19 -25.55
C TYR A 598 12.17 3.87 -26.00
N TRP A 599 12.95 4.38 -25.05
CA TRP A 599 14.27 4.95 -25.31
C TRP A 599 15.18 3.96 -26.03
N LEU A 600 15.35 2.73 -25.51
CA LEU A 600 16.19 1.70 -26.14
C LEU A 600 15.78 1.40 -27.58
N ALA A 601 14.48 1.28 -27.82
CA ALA A 601 13.92 0.98 -29.14
C ALA A 601 14.21 2.09 -30.16
N ILE A 602 14.21 3.35 -29.73
CA ILE A 602 14.39 4.50 -30.62
C ILE A 602 15.84 4.98 -30.72
N ARG A 603 16.68 4.68 -29.73
CA ARG A 603 18.03 5.24 -29.58
C ARG A 603 18.86 5.02 -30.84
N GLY A 604 18.80 3.83 -31.42
CA GLY A 604 19.56 3.44 -32.62
C GLY A 604 19.28 4.29 -33.86
N ALA A 605 18.10 4.92 -33.93
CA ALA A 605 17.70 5.78 -35.04
C ALA A 605 18.08 7.27 -34.83
N LEU A 606 18.51 7.67 -33.63
CA LEU A 606 18.90 9.04 -33.33
C LEU A 606 20.27 9.36 -33.97
N LYS A 607 20.38 10.52 -34.62
CA LYS A 607 21.61 11.00 -35.29
C LYS A 607 22.05 12.36 -34.73
N ALA A 608 23.35 12.67 -34.87
CA ALA A 608 23.96 13.95 -34.52
C ALA A 608 23.60 14.43 -33.09
N TRP A 609 23.22 15.71 -32.95
CA TRP A 609 22.93 16.33 -31.65
C TRP A 609 21.83 15.60 -30.86
N LYS A 610 20.86 14.94 -31.51
CA LYS A 610 19.81 14.16 -30.83
C LYS A 610 20.39 12.93 -30.13
N ARG A 611 21.41 12.29 -30.72
CA ARG A 611 22.12 11.15 -30.11
C ARG A 611 23.01 11.62 -28.95
N ALA A 612 23.64 12.78 -29.08
CA ALA A 612 24.41 13.41 -28.01
C ALA A 612 23.49 13.76 -26.82
N ALA A 613 22.41 14.49 -27.05
CA ALA A 613 21.41 14.84 -26.04
C ALA A 613 20.82 13.60 -25.34
N SER A 614 20.52 12.54 -26.11
CA SER A 614 20.05 11.28 -25.54
C SER A 614 21.11 10.58 -24.67
N THR A 615 22.39 10.76 -24.97
CA THR A 615 23.48 10.19 -24.15
C THR A 615 23.70 11.00 -22.88
N VAL A 616 23.66 12.34 -22.96
CA VAL A 616 23.71 13.22 -21.79
C VAL A 616 22.53 12.97 -20.86
N TRP A 617 21.32 12.84 -21.41
CA TRP A 617 20.14 12.46 -20.64
C TRP A 617 20.33 11.11 -19.95
N ALA A 618 20.79 10.09 -20.67
CA ALA A 618 20.99 8.76 -20.08
C ALA A 618 22.04 8.78 -18.97
N ALA A 619 23.11 9.55 -19.13
CA ALA A 619 24.10 9.76 -18.07
C ALA A 619 23.48 10.45 -16.85
N GLY A 620 22.68 11.51 -17.05
CA GLY A 620 21.96 12.17 -15.95
C GLY A 620 20.97 11.24 -15.25
N ALA A 621 20.20 10.44 -16.00
CA ALA A 621 19.27 9.47 -15.44
C ALA A 621 20.00 8.37 -14.64
N ILE A 622 21.16 7.92 -15.10
CA ILE A 622 22.01 6.98 -14.36
C ILE A 622 22.54 7.63 -13.07
N VAL A 623 22.96 8.89 -13.11
CA VAL A 623 23.42 9.62 -11.91
C VAL A 623 22.29 9.72 -10.88
N LEU A 624 21.08 10.11 -11.29
CA LEU A 624 19.93 10.16 -10.40
C LEU A 624 19.54 8.78 -9.87
N LEU A 625 19.60 7.73 -10.71
CA LEU A 625 19.36 6.36 -10.27
C LEU A 625 20.37 5.91 -9.22
N VAL A 626 21.66 6.18 -9.43
CA VAL A 626 22.71 5.85 -8.45
C VAL A 626 22.50 6.62 -7.15
N GLY A 627 22.15 7.91 -7.22
CA GLY A 627 21.80 8.72 -6.05
C GLY A 627 20.61 8.17 -5.27
N SER A 628 19.53 7.80 -5.96
CA SER A 628 18.36 7.15 -5.37
C SER A 628 18.67 5.78 -4.75
N LEU A 629 19.56 5.00 -5.36
CA LEU A 629 19.96 3.68 -4.84
C LEU A 629 20.87 3.79 -3.61
N TYR A 630 21.54 4.92 -3.41
CA TYR A 630 22.27 5.16 -2.17
C TYR A 630 21.34 5.15 -0.95
N TYR A 631 20.20 5.86 -1.03
CA TYR A 631 19.19 5.84 0.02
C TYR A 631 18.79 4.41 0.34
N THR A 632 18.42 3.63 -0.68
CA THR A 632 18.01 2.24 -0.57
C THR A 632 19.01 1.39 0.20
N ALA A 633 20.27 1.41 -0.26
CA ALA A 633 21.32 0.59 0.33
C ALA A 633 21.63 1.01 1.76
N ALA A 634 21.81 2.32 1.99
CA ALA A 634 22.19 2.85 3.28
C ALA A 634 21.05 2.72 4.31
N ALA A 635 19.81 3.02 3.94
CA ALA A 635 18.66 2.90 4.83
C ALA A 635 18.40 1.44 5.22
N ALA A 636 18.47 0.51 4.27
CA ALA A 636 18.32 -0.91 4.56
C ALA A 636 19.42 -1.41 5.50
N ALA A 637 20.68 -1.01 5.29
CA ALA A 637 21.79 -1.40 6.17
C ALA A 637 21.64 -0.79 7.58
N SER A 638 21.36 0.52 7.68
CA SER A 638 21.17 1.21 8.96
C SER A 638 19.98 0.65 9.75
N LYS A 639 18.87 0.32 9.08
CA LYS A 639 17.67 -0.18 9.75
C LYS A 639 17.82 -1.64 10.19
N SER A 640 18.33 -2.51 9.31
CA SER A 640 18.44 -3.94 9.59
C SER A 640 19.59 -4.30 10.53
N GLY A 641 20.66 -3.49 10.60
CA GLY A 641 21.88 -3.88 11.30
C GLY A 641 22.59 -5.08 10.64
N PHE A 642 22.33 -5.33 9.36
CA PHE A 642 22.92 -6.42 8.59
C PHE A 642 24.45 -6.26 8.44
N PRO A 643 25.25 -7.34 8.57
CA PRO A 643 24.88 -8.74 8.85
C PRO A 643 25.02 -9.15 10.33
N ASP A 644 25.24 -8.21 11.25
CA ASP A 644 25.72 -8.52 12.60
C ASP A 644 24.61 -8.88 13.61
N ARG A 645 23.33 -8.61 13.27
CA ARG A 645 22.18 -8.95 14.12
C ARG A 645 21.78 -10.43 14.04
N GLU A 646 21.33 -10.99 15.16
CA GLU A 646 20.68 -12.31 15.16
C GLU A 646 19.39 -12.27 14.36
N THR A 647 19.17 -13.29 13.52
CA THR A 647 18.01 -13.34 12.62
C THR A 647 16.85 -14.15 13.18
N THR A 648 15.64 -13.61 13.13
CA THR A 648 14.38 -14.31 13.39
C THR A 648 13.26 -13.65 12.60
N LEU A 649 12.17 -14.37 12.33
CA LEU A 649 10.94 -13.78 11.80
C LEU A 649 9.87 -13.55 12.88
N ASP A 650 10.12 -13.99 14.11
CA ASP A 650 9.24 -13.75 15.25
C ASP A 650 9.24 -12.26 15.60
N GLY A 651 8.17 -11.57 15.25
CA GLY A 651 8.03 -10.15 15.50
C GLY A 651 7.85 -9.77 16.97
N LEU A 652 7.61 -10.73 17.86
CA LEU A 652 7.55 -10.54 19.31
C LEU A 652 8.82 -11.00 20.03
N ALA A 653 9.88 -11.37 19.29
CA ALA A 653 11.16 -11.77 19.89
C ALA A 653 11.76 -10.67 20.78
N PHE A 654 11.55 -9.39 20.45
CA PHE A 654 12.00 -8.27 21.28
C PHE A 654 11.29 -8.25 22.65
N VAL A 655 10.01 -8.66 22.73
CA VAL A 655 9.27 -8.80 23.99
C VAL A 655 9.91 -9.90 24.83
N GLN A 656 10.21 -11.06 24.22
CA GLN A 656 10.88 -12.16 24.92
C GLN A 656 12.25 -11.77 25.48
N GLN A 657 13.01 -10.96 24.75
CA GLN A 657 14.31 -10.44 25.18
C GLN A 657 14.16 -9.46 26.35
N ARG A 658 13.12 -8.61 26.34
CA ARG A 658 12.84 -7.63 27.39
C ARG A 658 12.25 -8.27 28.66
N SER A 659 11.23 -9.11 28.51
CA SER A 659 10.56 -9.84 29.59
C SER A 659 10.01 -11.18 29.10
N LYS A 660 10.57 -12.27 29.61
CA LYS A 660 10.06 -13.62 29.35
C LYS A 660 8.66 -13.84 29.92
N ALA A 661 8.33 -13.16 31.03
CA ALA A 661 7.02 -13.26 31.66
C ALA A 661 5.94 -12.62 30.79
N GLU A 662 6.18 -11.42 30.24
CA GLU A 662 5.24 -10.77 29.30
C GLU A 662 5.05 -11.62 28.04
N TYR A 663 6.14 -12.14 27.47
CA TYR A 663 6.05 -12.99 26.28
C TYR A 663 5.24 -14.27 26.56
N ASN A 664 5.48 -14.94 27.69
CA ASN A 664 4.71 -16.12 28.06
C ASN A 664 3.25 -15.81 28.39
N ALA A 665 2.94 -14.62 28.92
CA ALA A 665 1.57 -14.17 29.11
C ALA A 665 0.85 -13.97 27.78
N ILE A 666 1.51 -13.39 26.77
CA ILE A 666 0.97 -13.29 25.40
C ILE A 666 0.69 -14.68 24.83
N LEU A 667 1.63 -15.62 24.97
CA LEU A 667 1.44 -17.00 24.51
C LEU A 667 0.28 -17.69 25.24
N TYR A 668 0.20 -17.55 26.57
CA TYR A 668 -0.89 -18.07 27.37
C TYR A 668 -2.24 -17.54 26.90
N VAL A 669 -2.35 -16.22 26.68
CA VAL A 669 -3.60 -15.61 26.19
C VAL A 669 -3.99 -16.16 24.83
N ARG A 670 -3.05 -16.23 23.89
CA ARG A 670 -3.34 -16.74 22.55
C ARG A 670 -3.75 -18.21 22.53
N ASP A 671 -3.14 -19.02 23.39
CA ASP A 671 -3.29 -20.48 23.35
C ASP A 671 -4.45 -20.99 24.24
N GLU A 672 -4.85 -20.24 25.28
CA GLU A 672 -5.82 -20.69 26.30
C GLU A 672 -7.13 -19.89 26.35
N LEU A 673 -7.18 -18.65 25.87
CA LEU A 673 -8.43 -17.86 25.90
C LEU A 673 -9.36 -18.23 24.75
N GLU A 674 -10.67 -18.20 25.04
CA GLU A 674 -11.72 -18.39 24.04
C GLU A 674 -11.77 -17.19 23.08
N SER A 675 -12.22 -17.41 21.84
CA SER A 675 -12.20 -16.39 20.79
C SER A 675 -13.12 -15.19 21.06
N ASP A 676 -14.11 -15.34 21.95
CA ASP A 676 -15.05 -14.30 22.38
C ASP A 676 -14.70 -13.66 23.74
N ALA A 677 -13.62 -14.13 24.38
CA ALA A 677 -13.15 -13.60 25.65
C ALA A 677 -12.68 -12.16 25.52
N ALA A 678 -12.80 -11.40 26.62
CA ALA A 678 -12.22 -10.07 26.73
C ALA A 678 -11.32 -9.91 27.95
N MET A 679 -10.37 -8.98 27.84
CA MET A 679 -9.35 -8.72 28.84
C MET A 679 -9.36 -7.25 29.28
N LEU A 680 -9.03 -6.97 30.53
CA LEU A 680 -8.63 -5.65 30.98
C LEU A 680 -7.10 -5.50 30.95
N GLU A 681 -6.62 -4.40 30.39
CA GLU A 681 -5.22 -3.95 30.42
C GLU A 681 -5.18 -2.43 30.59
N ALA A 682 -4.01 -1.86 30.87
CA ALA A 682 -3.88 -0.43 31.04
C ALA A 682 -4.14 0.35 29.74
N VAL A 683 -4.87 1.46 29.87
CA VAL A 683 -5.07 2.42 28.77
C VAL A 683 -3.77 3.18 28.53
N GLY A 684 -3.35 3.34 27.28
CA GLY A 684 -2.22 4.19 26.91
C GLY A 684 -2.30 4.63 25.46
N GLU A 685 -1.27 5.34 25.03
CA GLU A 685 -1.09 5.80 23.65
C GLU A 685 0.35 5.51 23.24
N TRP A 686 0.54 5.00 22.02
CA TRP A 686 1.86 4.65 21.46
C TRP A 686 2.65 3.58 22.25
N PHE A 687 3.88 3.32 21.79
CA PHE A 687 4.91 2.51 22.44
C PHE A 687 4.47 1.10 22.80
N ASP A 688 4.35 0.77 24.09
CA ASP A 688 4.03 -0.54 24.61
C ASP A 688 2.62 -0.63 25.20
N ALA A 689 1.80 0.40 24.97
CA ALA A 689 0.38 0.37 25.29
C ALA A 689 -0.33 -0.76 24.53
N GLY A 690 -1.31 -1.36 25.21
CA GLY A 690 -2.11 -2.46 24.71
C GLY A 690 -1.32 -3.70 24.35
N LEU A 691 -0.27 -4.03 25.12
CA LEU A 691 0.66 -5.11 24.78
C LEU A 691 -0.04 -6.45 24.54
N ILE A 692 -1.06 -6.79 25.34
CA ILE A 692 -1.72 -8.09 25.20
C ILE A 692 -2.72 -8.04 24.05
N SER A 693 -3.62 -7.04 24.04
CA SER A 693 -4.63 -6.91 22.99
C SER A 693 -4.02 -6.80 21.59
N ARG A 694 -2.95 -6.01 21.43
CA ARG A 694 -2.27 -5.84 20.14
C ARG A 694 -1.51 -7.09 19.67
N SER A 695 -1.10 -7.95 20.60
CA SER A 695 -0.28 -9.12 20.30
C SER A 695 -1.11 -10.37 20.08
N THR A 696 -2.37 -10.36 20.52
CA THR A 696 -3.25 -11.53 20.54
C THR A 696 -4.55 -11.31 19.79
N GLY A 697 -4.99 -10.06 19.62
CA GLY A 697 -6.30 -9.70 19.07
C GLY A 697 -7.45 -9.83 20.06
N VAL A 698 -7.19 -10.29 21.29
CA VAL A 698 -8.20 -10.33 22.36
C VAL A 698 -8.57 -8.91 22.75
N PRO A 699 -9.85 -8.50 22.68
CA PRO A 699 -10.25 -7.13 22.89
C PRO A 699 -10.08 -6.67 24.34
N THR A 700 -9.65 -5.42 24.50
CA THR A 700 -9.69 -4.69 25.77
C THR A 700 -10.80 -3.65 25.81
N VAL A 701 -11.15 -3.21 27.02
CA VAL A 701 -12.16 -2.18 27.25
C VAL A 701 -11.84 -0.91 26.46
N PHE A 702 -10.57 -0.46 26.52
CA PHE A 702 -10.14 0.75 25.85
C PHE A 702 -8.61 0.85 25.69
N ASN A 703 -8.11 1.22 24.52
CA ASN A 703 -6.71 1.63 24.29
C ASN A 703 -6.59 2.63 23.13
N TRP A 704 -5.44 3.30 23.00
CA TRP A 704 -5.12 4.26 21.93
C TRP A 704 -6.24 5.30 21.67
N PRO A 705 -6.67 6.04 22.72
CA PRO A 705 -7.79 6.97 22.64
C PRO A 705 -7.69 7.98 21.49
N GLY A 706 -6.49 8.50 21.21
CA GLY A 706 -6.26 9.47 20.14
C GLY A 706 -6.53 8.88 18.76
N HIS A 707 -6.10 7.65 18.51
CA HIS A 707 -6.33 6.96 17.25
C HIS A 707 -7.79 6.54 17.08
N GLU A 708 -8.44 6.07 18.14
CA GLU A 708 -9.88 5.75 18.11
C GLU A 708 -10.72 6.97 17.68
N ILE A 709 -10.42 8.15 18.23
CA ILE A 709 -11.06 9.41 17.82
C ILE A 709 -10.78 9.72 16.35
N GLN A 710 -9.52 9.58 15.92
CA GLN A 710 -9.12 9.87 14.55
C GLN A 710 -9.87 9.00 13.53
N TRP A 711 -10.04 7.70 13.83
CA TRP A 711 -10.71 6.75 12.95
C TRP A 711 -12.22 6.89 12.93
N ARG A 712 -12.84 7.06 14.10
CA ARG A 712 -14.30 7.05 14.23
C ARG A 712 -14.93 8.41 13.94
N GLY A 713 -14.19 9.50 14.17
CA GLY A 713 -14.65 10.87 14.00
C GLY A 713 -15.63 11.36 15.08
N SER A 714 -15.89 10.56 16.13
CA SER A 714 -16.75 10.94 17.26
C SER A 714 -16.22 10.36 18.58
N HIS A 715 -16.64 10.96 19.69
CA HIS A 715 -16.26 10.55 21.04
C HIS A 715 -17.33 9.66 21.72
N GLU A 716 -18.52 9.51 21.11
CA GLU A 716 -19.71 8.96 21.78
C GLU A 716 -19.51 7.52 22.28
N SER A 717 -18.77 6.67 21.55
CA SER A 717 -18.46 5.30 21.97
C SER A 717 -17.30 5.20 22.98
N LEU A 718 -16.57 6.29 23.19
CA LEU A 718 -15.34 6.36 24.00
C LEU A 718 -15.59 6.91 25.41
N ASP A 719 -16.67 7.69 25.59
CA ASP A 719 -16.95 8.43 26.81
C ASP A 719 -16.98 7.56 28.07
N GLY A 720 -16.16 7.94 29.05
CA GLY A 720 -16.09 7.31 30.36
C GLY A 720 -15.31 5.99 30.43
N ARG A 721 -14.92 5.38 29.29
CA ARG A 721 -14.20 4.09 29.30
C ARG A 721 -12.84 4.17 30.00
N GLU A 722 -12.04 5.20 29.72
CA GLU A 722 -10.74 5.37 30.40
C GLU A 722 -10.90 5.51 31.92
N ALA A 723 -11.90 6.29 32.35
CA ALA A 723 -12.21 6.47 33.77
C ALA A 723 -12.70 5.16 34.41
N ASP A 724 -13.46 4.35 33.68
CA ASP A 724 -13.91 3.04 34.15
C ASP A 724 -12.75 2.06 34.29
N VAL A 725 -11.82 2.01 33.32
CA VAL A 725 -10.60 1.20 33.44
C VAL A 725 -9.77 1.62 34.66
N ALA A 726 -9.58 2.93 34.86
CA ALA A 726 -8.90 3.45 36.04
C ALA A 726 -9.59 3.01 37.34
N ARG A 727 -10.93 3.14 37.43
CA ARG A 727 -11.70 2.70 38.60
C ARG A 727 -11.59 1.20 38.87
N ILE A 728 -11.57 0.36 37.83
CA ILE A 728 -11.38 -1.08 38.01
C ILE A 728 -10.02 -1.38 38.65
N TYR A 729 -8.94 -0.69 38.26
CA TYR A 729 -7.61 -0.90 38.86
C TYR A 729 -7.46 -0.24 40.24
N GLU A 730 -7.96 0.99 40.42
CA GLU A 730 -7.71 1.84 41.60
C GLU A 730 -8.65 1.60 42.77
N SER A 731 -9.92 1.22 42.52
CA SER A 731 -10.89 0.98 43.59
C SER A 731 -10.42 -0.15 44.49
N MET A 732 -10.71 -0.06 45.79
CA MET A 732 -10.49 -1.14 46.76
C MET A 732 -11.75 -1.99 46.96
N ASP A 733 -12.88 -1.64 46.33
CA ASP A 733 -14.15 -2.35 46.46
C ASP A 733 -14.28 -3.45 45.38
N PRO A 734 -14.27 -4.75 45.76
CA PRO A 734 -14.48 -5.84 44.81
C PRO A 734 -15.80 -5.74 44.05
N GLN A 735 -16.85 -5.19 44.66
CA GLN A 735 -18.17 -5.09 44.04
C GLN A 735 -18.20 -4.01 42.95
N GLU A 736 -17.56 -2.87 43.17
CA GLU A 736 -17.43 -1.82 42.16
C GLU A 736 -16.66 -2.33 40.94
N ALA A 737 -15.50 -2.96 41.16
CA ALA A 737 -14.68 -3.53 40.10
C ALA A 737 -15.42 -4.64 39.34
N GLY A 738 -16.08 -5.56 40.05
CA GLY A 738 -16.89 -6.62 39.44
C GLY A 738 -18.04 -6.10 38.59
N ASN A 739 -18.74 -5.05 39.03
CA ASN A 739 -19.82 -4.42 38.26
C ASN A 739 -19.31 -3.76 36.98
N LEU A 740 -18.15 -3.10 37.03
CA LEU A 740 -17.53 -2.48 35.85
C LEU A 740 -16.97 -3.52 34.87
N LEU A 741 -16.37 -4.61 35.37
CA LEU A 741 -15.96 -5.74 34.52
C LEU A 741 -17.17 -6.36 33.81
N ALA A 742 -18.28 -6.56 34.53
CA ALA A 742 -19.53 -7.07 33.96
C ALA A 742 -20.16 -6.09 32.95
N LYS A 743 -20.04 -4.77 33.16
CA LYS A 743 -20.54 -3.73 32.23
C LYS A 743 -19.93 -3.89 30.82
N TYR A 744 -18.66 -4.28 30.75
CA TYR A 744 -17.92 -4.42 29.49
C TYR A 744 -17.73 -5.88 29.05
N ASP A 745 -18.37 -6.83 29.75
CA ASP A 745 -18.22 -8.26 29.46
C ASP A 745 -16.75 -8.72 29.46
N VAL A 746 -16.01 -8.33 30.51
CA VAL A 746 -14.59 -8.69 30.68
C VAL A 746 -14.44 -9.96 31.51
N ASP A 747 -13.80 -10.98 30.93
CA ASP A 747 -13.55 -12.26 31.58
C ASP A 747 -12.21 -12.29 32.33
N TYR A 748 -11.21 -11.52 31.88
CA TYR A 748 -9.84 -11.57 32.38
C TYR A 748 -9.28 -10.20 32.75
N VAL A 749 -8.43 -10.14 33.77
CA VAL A 749 -7.68 -8.93 34.14
C VAL A 749 -6.18 -9.25 34.09
N TYR A 750 -5.45 -8.51 33.26
CA TYR A 750 -4.00 -8.57 33.19
C TYR A 750 -3.39 -7.56 34.17
N ILE A 751 -2.35 -7.97 34.89
CA ILE A 751 -1.59 -7.08 35.78
C ILE A 751 -0.11 -7.25 35.48
N GLY A 752 0.50 -6.21 34.93
CA GLY A 752 1.95 -6.13 34.73
C GLY A 752 2.52 -4.77 35.16
N SER A 753 3.70 -4.46 34.65
CA SER A 753 4.43 -3.24 34.99
C SER A 753 3.69 -1.95 34.62
N ARG A 754 2.93 -1.95 33.52
CA ARG A 754 2.17 -0.77 33.04
C ARG A 754 1.00 -0.47 33.94
N GLU A 755 0.22 -1.49 34.27
CA GLU A 755 -0.93 -1.38 35.15
C GLU A 755 -0.47 -0.87 36.52
N ARG A 756 0.56 -1.51 37.11
CA ARG A 756 1.13 -1.12 38.42
C ARG A 756 1.66 0.31 38.41
N SER A 757 2.37 0.69 37.35
CA SER A 757 2.94 2.05 37.24
C SER A 757 1.87 3.12 37.03
N LYS A 758 0.79 2.83 36.30
CA LYS A 758 -0.24 3.82 35.97
C LYS A 758 -1.26 4.00 37.10
N TYR A 759 -1.71 2.91 37.72
CA TYR A 759 -2.84 2.91 38.66
C TYR A 759 -2.45 2.60 40.11
N GLY A 760 -1.20 2.24 40.37
CA GLY A 760 -0.73 1.80 41.69
C GLY A 760 -1.17 0.37 42.03
N GLU A 761 -0.66 -0.16 43.14
CA GLU A 761 -0.85 -1.59 43.48
C GLU A 761 -1.98 -1.85 44.48
N GLN A 762 -2.36 -0.85 45.29
CA GLN A 762 -3.31 -1.05 46.40
C GLN A 762 -4.64 -1.64 45.92
N GLY A 763 -5.23 -1.03 44.88
CA GLY A 763 -6.49 -1.51 44.32
C GLY A 763 -6.37 -2.93 43.76
N MET A 764 -5.22 -3.36 43.26
CA MET A 764 -5.06 -4.68 42.64
C MET A 764 -5.14 -5.84 43.64
N GLU A 765 -4.93 -5.59 44.94
CA GLU A 765 -5.02 -6.60 45.99
C GLU A 765 -6.42 -7.22 46.13
N LYS A 766 -7.46 -6.56 45.60
CA LYS A 766 -8.85 -7.02 45.64
C LYS A 766 -9.16 -8.16 44.68
N PHE A 767 -8.41 -8.31 43.57
CA PHE A 767 -8.79 -9.26 42.51
C PHE A 767 -8.88 -10.72 42.98
N PRO A 768 -7.94 -11.25 43.82
CA PRO A 768 -8.06 -12.60 44.38
C PRO A 768 -9.35 -12.87 45.19
N GLU A 769 -10.03 -11.83 45.68
CA GLU A 769 -11.25 -11.98 46.49
C GLU A 769 -12.41 -12.55 45.66
N PHE A 770 -12.49 -12.22 44.36
CA PHE A 770 -13.59 -12.62 43.48
C PHE A 770 -13.14 -13.19 42.11
N MET A 771 -11.83 -13.29 41.87
CA MET A 771 -11.25 -13.84 40.64
C MET A 771 -10.22 -14.92 40.96
N ASP A 772 -9.97 -15.83 40.01
CA ASP A 772 -8.96 -16.87 40.12
C ASP A 772 -7.71 -16.48 39.32
N SER A 773 -6.52 -16.61 39.92
CA SER A 773 -5.26 -16.46 39.19
C SER A 773 -5.07 -17.67 38.28
N VAL A 774 -5.04 -17.43 36.97
CA VAL A 774 -4.92 -18.47 35.94
C VAL A 774 -3.54 -18.48 35.27
N PHE A 775 -2.81 -17.38 35.38
CA PHE A 775 -1.41 -17.27 34.99
C PHE A 775 -0.67 -16.43 36.02
N ASN A 776 0.49 -16.92 36.46
CA ASN A 776 1.41 -16.18 37.34
C ASN A 776 2.84 -16.50 36.92
N GLN A 777 3.59 -15.48 36.55
CA GLN A 777 5.03 -15.62 36.29
C GLN A 777 5.75 -14.30 36.57
N GLY A 778 6.62 -14.30 37.58
CA GLY A 778 7.36 -13.09 37.96
C GLY A 778 6.42 -12.03 38.53
N ASP A 779 6.39 -10.86 37.91
CA ASP A 779 5.54 -9.71 38.25
C ASP A 779 4.23 -9.64 37.43
N ILE A 780 3.99 -10.65 36.59
CA ILE A 780 2.83 -10.74 35.71
C ILE A 780 1.79 -11.72 36.28
N ASP A 781 0.56 -11.22 36.41
CA ASP A 781 -0.62 -11.99 36.79
C ASP A 781 -1.73 -11.84 35.75
N ILE A 782 -2.46 -12.94 35.49
CA ILE A 782 -3.75 -12.90 34.79
C ILE A 782 -4.80 -13.54 35.69
N TYR A 783 -5.83 -12.77 36.01
CA TYR A 783 -6.99 -13.20 36.78
C TYR A 783 -8.17 -13.49 35.85
N LYS A 784 -8.98 -14.50 36.18
CA LYS A 784 -10.24 -14.85 35.51
C LYS A 784 -11.42 -14.63 36.46
N VAL A 785 -12.50 -14.00 36.00
CA VAL A 785 -13.71 -13.77 36.81
C VAL A 785 -14.33 -15.13 37.20
N ARG A 786 -14.69 -15.31 38.48
CA ARG A 786 -15.46 -16.48 38.93
C ARG A 786 -16.90 -16.36 38.44
N LYS A 787 -17.36 -17.31 37.63
CA LYS A 787 -18.76 -17.39 37.18
C LYS A 787 -19.67 -17.98 38.25
#